data_AF-A0AAN9ABW9-F1
#
_entry.id   AF-A0AAN9ABW9-F1
#
_cell.length_a   1.000
_cell.length_b   1.000
_cell.length_c   1.000
_cell.angle_alpha   90.00
_cell.angle_beta   90.00
_cell.angle_gamma   90.00
#
_symmetry.space_group_name_H-M   'P 1'
#
loop_
_entity.id
_entity.type
_entity.pdbx_description
1 polymer ?
#
loop_
_entity_poly.entity_id
_entity_poly.type
_entity_poly.pdbx_seq_one_letter_code
_entity_poly.pdbx_strand_id
1 'polypeptide(L)'
;MPPKCVSDGSDGSATKKRKAITMEIKTEVVNRAEKEESSTNIGRNLRLAHKFKTEWESGVKIPFLDVLVLREPNKYSFTVSGYKLDHPNFKDSVIICVQTKAEQEKCEDLAKATMAYTASEGIGVKCSLDEAGSGCYPNIYFGRADVITLDGGDVYQVTEDYGFERLLSEVYVDSSVTSASSYYAVAVIRAESNITSFEQLQGRKSCHTGIDKTAGWKMPVASLLEQRLIDPRHCNYISAIAEFFSGGSCAPGAKSNRYNKEGNYIERLCRLCTGEGENQCARGNDEPFYSYAGAFRCLVHGGGDVAFVKHTTVSSLTGGKTSASWAVGLQADQFRLLCPLGGIAAVSEYKTCHIALVPAHEVVVSGRMPEARKTKIRETLLGISQIFNPEAAGYKTFRLFGSYHGIPDLLYKDSAVALRSLSEDTIEERARKKNYFKKLNELHGCEVRVCALEEQMHDCQAMAQTMLSVGQQFVCVSARDRYDCVRRVIRGQVDMSPVPGGFLGLDPDLRILAFMRDPVYSQQEYRYKAVMVVRRATVKNISDLRGKKSCHTGYGKTTGWRIPIAMLKRAGVIQPICEAHQSAIEHEIGSVAVTFNRACIPGAWAVSTTLDASLKNKYKAMCSMCRSKTCDSNDDYAGYEGALRCLTTENGGDVAFSKLSVVKEFFTDSRTVDSSEYGLLCPDNKIVNINSQEAENCYWAARPWDAYVTHGGASDAKVQKLFWALTEAKLKGEEDFRNRNWYFTTLGIGDNSDILPVMENVRTQDYYSKTRMDVVEAEDICTEEPVRFCVLSDEEENKCNDLKNVLRLNGITPSLQCVRGSDIDDCLSRININQADIISLNDIQRYKVRQSYNIMTLLSESYGQAGDTRYYLVGLVKKASGVISVADLAGRTTCYASHNVSDPLTIDDSLMKCLDGTSDFFHSYAEAITCLAGSNTDVAFVKVSISGEFTSNDEIVPAYLNPQNYEILCASGVLPLSASNIEDCNLGRVPANMVVTRQSDTSSRREDMINLLLKAAKYYGKSDSFFRLFYDYFSKPNLLFKDATTKLAPVTDDHYQSFLGTMWQQACGLYDHHLKMDNSY
;
A
#
# COMPACT_ATOMS: atom_id res chain seq x y z
N MET A 1 47.60 -6.83 31.86
CA MET A 1 48.43 -8.04 31.93
C MET A 1 47.53 -9.26 31.76
N PRO A 2 47.73 -10.09 30.72
CA PRO A 2 46.90 -11.26 30.43
C PRO A 2 47.49 -12.50 31.12
N PRO A 3 46.66 -13.50 31.47
CA PRO A 3 46.75 -14.78 30.76
C PRO A 3 45.37 -15.45 30.59
N LYS A 4 44.98 -15.95 29.41
CA LYS A 4 45.51 -17.06 28.59
C LYS A 4 45.09 -18.46 29.05
N CYS A 5 44.40 -19.12 28.10
CA CYS A 5 44.44 -20.54 27.75
C CYS A 5 43.89 -21.53 28.80
N VAL A 6 43.37 -22.73 28.50
CA VAL A 6 43.60 -23.76 27.47
C VAL A 6 42.32 -24.62 27.46
N SER A 7 41.60 -24.73 26.34
CA SER A 7 41.42 -25.92 25.48
C SER A 7 41.23 -27.30 26.16
N ASP A 8 40.14 -27.98 25.75
CA ASP A 8 40.14 -29.29 25.07
C ASP A 8 39.07 -30.30 25.51
N GLY A 9 38.54 -30.99 24.50
CA GLY A 9 37.90 -32.31 24.58
C GLY A 9 36.38 -32.29 24.43
N SER A 10 35.80 -32.39 23.22
CA SER A 10 35.64 -33.58 22.36
C SER A 10 34.34 -34.37 22.62
N ASP A 11 33.56 -34.48 21.54
CA ASP A 11 32.60 -35.53 21.16
C ASP A 11 31.32 -35.79 21.97
N GLY A 12 30.19 -35.60 21.27
CA GLY A 12 29.39 -36.76 20.86
C GLY A 12 28.14 -37.14 21.67
N SER A 13 27.00 -36.57 21.26
CA SER A 13 25.69 -37.26 21.10
C SER A 13 24.96 -37.91 22.32
N ALA A 14 23.90 -37.19 22.72
CA ALA A 14 22.51 -37.65 22.89
C ALA A 14 21.98 -38.26 24.22
N THR A 15 20.77 -37.79 24.56
CA THR A 15 19.67 -38.35 25.38
C THR A 15 19.54 -38.07 26.90
N LYS A 16 18.54 -37.21 27.20
CA LYS A 16 17.47 -37.24 28.23
C LYS A 16 17.73 -37.67 29.70
N LYS A 17 17.29 -36.75 30.58
CA LYS A 17 16.59 -36.87 31.90
C LYS A 17 17.34 -36.51 33.22
N ARG A 18 16.73 -35.53 33.90
CA ARG A 18 16.73 -35.08 35.32
C ARG A 18 17.54 -35.84 36.39
N LYS A 19 18.21 -35.07 37.27
CA LYS A 19 18.36 -35.34 38.72
C LYS A 19 18.35 -34.03 39.54
N ALA A 20 17.80 -34.12 40.75
CA ALA A 20 17.61 -33.05 41.74
C ALA A 20 18.74 -33.01 42.78
N ILE A 21 18.92 -31.86 43.46
CA ILE A 21 19.72 -31.72 44.69
C ILE A 21 18.95 -30.83 45.68
N THR A 22 18.96 -31.24 46.95
CA THR A 22 18.33 -30.59 48.12
C THR A 22 19.43 -29.98 49.01
N MET A 23 19.16 -28.87 49.73
CA MET A 23 20.00 -28.38 50.84
C MET A 23 19.14 -27.85 52.01
N GLU A 24 19.58 -28.16 53.24
CA GLU A 24 19.01 -27.76 54.55
C GLU A 24 19.40 -26.34 54.98
N ILE A 25 18.57 -25.72 55.83
CA ILE A 25 18.79 -24.40 56.48
C ILE A 25 18.91 -24.58 58.00
N LYS A 26 19.88 -23.88 58.63
CA LYS A 26 20.04 -23.79 60.09
C LYS A 26 19.30 -22.59 60.70
N THR A 27 18.75 -22.83 61.89
CA THR A 27 17.84 -22.01 62.69
C THR A 27 18.60 -21.08 63.65
N GLU A 28 18.60 -19.76 63.42
CA GLU A 28 19.06 -18.82 64.47
C GLU A 28 18.46 -17.39 64.42
N VAL A 29 17.55 -17.09 63.48
CA VAL A 29 16.98 -15.72 63.31
C VAL A 29 15.64 -15.52 64.03
N VAL A 30 15.05 -16.57 64.62
CA VAL A 30 13.65 -16.52 65.11
C VAL A 30 13.50 -15.89 66.51
N ASN A 31 14.53 -15.83 67.35
CA ASN A 31 14.35 -15.52 68.78
C ASN A 31 14.41 -14.03 69.17
N ARG A 32 14.36 -13.08 68.22
CA ARG A 32 14.44 -11.64 68.56
C ARG A 32 13.15 -10.84 68.31
N ALA A 33 12.07 -11.47 67.87
CA ALA A 33 10.82 -10.80 67.47
C ALA A 33 9.63 -11.02 68.42
N GLU A 34 9.84 -11.49 69.65
CA GLU A 34 8.75 -11.78 70.61
C GLU A 34 8.47 -10.66 71.64
N LYS A 35 9.02 -9.43 71.51
CA LYS A 35 8.91 -8.42 72.58
C LYS A 35 8.48 -6.99 72.23
N GLU A 36 7.84 -6.74 71.09
CA GLU A 36 7.20 -5.43 70.84
C GLU A 36 5.76 -5.57 70.31
N GLU A 37 4.80 -5.24 71.17
CA GLU A 37 3.38 -5.05 70.80
C GLU A 37 3.21 -3.67 70.16
N SER A 38 3.05 -3.63 68.83
CA SER A 38 2.67 -2.42 68.11
C SER A 38 1.93 -2.74 66.80
N SER A 39 0.81 -2.05 66.57
CA SER A 39 -0.17 -2.19 65.48
C SER A 39 0.34 -1.68 64.12
N THR A 40 1.51 -2.15 63.69
CA THR A 40 2.10 -1.83 62.39
C THR A 40 1.80 -2.93 61.35
N ASN A 41 1.89 -2.59 60.06
CA ASN A 41 1.78 -3.54 58.93
C ASN A 41 2.72 -4.76 59.05
N ILE A 42 3.79 -4.64 59.85
CA ILE A 42 4.77 -5.71 60.13
C ILE A 42 4.15 -6.82 60.99
N GLY A 43 3.35 -6.49 62.01
CA GLY A 43 2.66 -7.49 62.84
C GLY A 43 1.56 -8.26 62.10
N ARG A 44 0.95 -7.63 61.09
CA ARG A 44 -0.05 -8.27 60.19
C ARG A 44 0.62 -9.25 59.23
N ASN A 45 1.80 -8.88 58.71
CA ASN A 45 2.60 -9.73 57.83
C ASN A 45 3.21 -10.95 58.55
N LEU A 46 3.54 -10.83 59.83
CA LEU A 46 4.03 -11.95 60.66
C LEU A 46 2.95 -12.99 60.98
N ARG A 47 1.68 -12.58 61.15
CA ARG A 47 0.54 -13.53 61.27
C ARG A 47 0.24 -14.23 59.94
N LEU A 48 0.41 -13.53 58.81
CA LEU A 48 0.33 -14.11 57.47
C LEU A 48 1.45 -15.12 57.22
N ALA A 49 2.67 -14.85 57.70
CA ALA A 49 3.80 -15.78 57.63
C ALA A 49 3.60 -17.04 58.50
N HIS A 50 3.00 -16.92 59.69
CA HIS A 50 2.63 -18.08 60.51
C HIS A 50 1.53 -18.91 59.84
N LYS A 51 0.56 -18.27 59.17
CA LYS A 51 -0.49 -18.96 58.40
C LYS A 51 0.08 -19.69 57.18
N PHE A 52 1.03 -19.06 56.49
CA PHE A 52 1.79 -19.65 55.38
C PHE A 52 2.64 -20.85 55.81
N LYS A 53 3.22 -20.82 57.02
CA LYS A 53 3.99 -21.95 57.58
C LYS A 53 3.10 -23.17 57.86
N THR A 54 1.92 -22.96 58.44
CA THR A 54 0.95 -24.05 58.67
C THR A 54 0.35 -24.61 57.38
N GLU A 55 0.21 -23.80 56.34
CA GLU A 55 -0.28 -24.26 55.02
C GLU A 55 0.84 -24.97 54.23
N TRP A 56 2.10 -24.55 54.37
CA TRP A 56 3.28 -25.18 53.77
C TRP A 56 3.56 -26.60 54.28
N GLU A 57 3.30 -26.88 55.56
CA GLU A 57 3.44 -28.24 56.13
C GLU A 57 2.33 -29.21 55.65
N SER A 58 1.36 -28.73 54.84
CA SER A 58 0.24 -29.52 54.29
C SER A 58 0.27 -29.79 52.77
N GLY A 59 1.31 -29.35 52.04
CA GLY A 59 1.67 -29.92 50.74
C GLY A 59 0.91 -29.47 49.48
N VAL A 60 0.64 -28.18 49.29
CA VAL A 60 0.07 -27.62 48.03
C VAL A 60 1.14 -26.90 47.18
N LYS A 61 1.18 -27.12 45.86
CA LYS A 61 2.17 -26.54 44.90
C LYS A 61 1.70 -25.23 44.25
N ILE A 62 2.56 -24.20 44.22
CA ILE A 62 2.46 -22.99 43.34
C ILE A 62 3.88 -22.63 42.82
N PRO A 63 4.10 -22.20 41.55
CA PRO A 63 5.42 -21.83 41.00
C PRO A 63 5.81 -20.35 41.27
N PHE A 64 7.11 -20.11 41.50
CA PHE A 64 7.72 -18.85 41.99
C PHE A 64 8.45 -18.03 40.91
N LEU A 65 8.62 -16.74 41.22
CA LEU A 65 9.30 -15.64 40.52
C LEU A 65 10.29 -15.01 41.54
N ASP A 66 11.55 -14.72 41.18
CA ASP A 66 12.59 -14.21 42.10
C ASP A 66 12.79 -12.68 42.01
N VAL A 67 13.03 -12.01 43.15
CA VAL A 67 13.40 -10.57 43.27
C VAL A 67 14.51 -10.36 44.32
N LEU A 68 15.52 -9.54 44.00
CA LEU A 68 16.59 -9.03 44.88
C LEU A 68 16.52 -7.48 44.97
N VAL A 69 16.80 -6.90 46.14
CA VAL A 69 16.73 -5.45 46.43
C VAL A 69 18.11 -4.90 46.84
N LEU A 70 18.53 -3.76 46.28
CA LEU A 70 19.62 -2.91 46.80
C LEU A 70 19.16 -1.44 46.92
N ARG A 71 19.68 -0.75 47.95
CA ARG A 71 19.30 0.58 48.48
C ARG A 71 20.13 1.73 47.89
N GLU A 72 19.48 2.85 47.51
CA GLU A 72 19.93 4.24 47.74
C GLU A 72 18.69 5.19 47.85
N PRO A 73 18.75 6.32 48.59
CA PRO A 73 17.58 7.11 48.96
C PRO A 73 17.34 8.30 48.00
N ASN A 74 16.09 8.45 47.54
CA ASN A 74 15.46 9.62 46.87
C ASN A 74 14.86 9.40 45.46
N LYS A 75 14.56 8.17 45.04
CA LYS A 75 13.62 7.89 43.93
C LYS A 75 12.64 6.80 44.34
N TYR A 76 11.34 7.14 44.44
CA TYR A 76 10.30 6.14 44.64
C TYR A 76 9.80 5.64 43.27
N SER A 77 10.23 4.44 42.88
CA SER A 77 9.63 3.63 41.81
C SER A 77 9.21 2.29 42.41
N PHE A 78 7.96 1.90 42.26
CA PHE A 78 7.51 0.55 42.62
C PHE A 78 7.75 -0.38 41.43
N THR A 79 8.55 -1.41 41.63
CA THR A 79 8.82 -2.45 40.63
C THR A 79 8.37 -3.78 41.21
N VAL A 80 7.42 -4.43 40.56
CA VAL A 80 7.09 -5.84 40.79
C VAL A 80 7.45 -6.55 39.49
N SER A 81 8.36 -7.53 39.58
CA SER A 81 8.65 -8.48 38.50
C SER A 81 9.08 -7.90 37.14
N GLY A 82 10.12 -7.05 37.11
CA GLY A 82 10.79 -6.69 35.85
C GLY A 82 10.00 -5.82 34.87
N TYR A 83 8.83 -5.30 35.24
CA TYR A 83 8.11 -4.30 34.45
C TYR A 83 8.28 -2.91 35.05
N LYS A 84 8.85 -1.98 34.27
CA LYS A 84 8.58 -0.55 34.43
C LYS A 84 7.08 -0.36 34.18
N LEU A 85 6.36 0.22 35.13
CA LEU A 85 5.09 0.88 34.82
C LEU A 85 5.44 2.16 34.05
N ASP A 86 5.66 2.02 32.75
CA ASP A 86 5.34 3.12 31.85
C ASP A 86 3.82 3.28 31.91
N HIS A 87 3.34 4.53 31.99
CA HIS A 87 1.93 4.84 31.81
C HIS A 87 1.36 4.01 30.65
N PRO A 88 0.17 3.40 30.77
CA PRO A 88 -0.36 2.51 29.76
C PRO A 88 -0.29 3.22 28.41
N ASN A 89 0.57 2.69 27.55
CA ASN A 89 0.84 3.24 26.25
C ASN A 89 -0.48 3.12 25.48
N PHE A 90 -1.16 4.25 25.24
CA PHE A 90 -2.50 4.31 24.63
C PHE A 90 -2.57 3.73 23.20
N LYS A 91 -1.46 3.19 22.67
CA LYS A 91 -1.30 2.55 21.36
C LYS A 91 -1.87 1.13 21.26
N ASP A 92 -2.26 0.50 22.37
CA ASP A 92 -2.57 -0.94 22.39
C ASP A 92 -4.06 -1.33 22.48
N SER A 93 -4.98 -0.40 22.81
CA SER A 93 -6.41 -0.68 22.93
C SER A 93 -7.08 -0.99 21.58
N VAL A 94 -8.09 -1.87 21.55
CA VAL A 94 -8.95 -2.12 20.39
C VAL A 94 -9.99 -1.00 20.27
N ILE A 95 -10.01 -0.28 19.16
CA ILE A 95 -10.94 0.81 18.89
C ILE A 95 -12.14 0.28 18.10
N ILE A 96 -13.29 0.14 18.77
CA ILE A 96 -14.55 -0.29 18.15
C ILE A 96 -15.26 0.94 17.57
N CYS A 97 -15.60 0.89 16.28
CA CYS A 97 -16.42 1.91 15.66
C CYS A 97 -17.92 1.65 15.92
N VAL A 98 -18.65 2.67 16.38
CA VAL A 98 -20.06 2.59 16.75
C VAL A 98 -20.88 3.61 15.95
N GLN A 99 -22.11 3.25 15.60
CA GLN A 99 -22.93 4.03 14.67
C GLN A 99 -24.02 4.87 15.34
N THR A 100 -24.28 4.63 16.63
CA THR A 100 -25.31 5.37 17.39
C THR A 100 -24.80 5.74 18.78
N LYS A 101 -25.41 6.77 19.39
CA LYS A 101 -25.11 7.16 20.77
C LYS A 101 -25.38 6.02 21.76
N ALA A 102 -26.45 5.25 21.56
CA ALA A 102 -26.77 4.09 22.40
C ALA A 102 -25.70 2.97 22.28
N GLU A 103 -25.14 2.75 21.09
CA GLU A 103 -24.00 1.84 20.94
C GLU A 103 -22.73 2.38 21.58
N GLN A 104 -22.49 3.69 21.50
CA GLN A 104 -21.36 4.33 22.18
C GLN A 104 -21.45 4.13 23.69
N GLU A 105 -22.61 4.39 24.30
CA GLU A 105 -22.82 4.18 25.74
C GLU A 105 -22.55 2.72 26.14
N LYS A 106 -23.11 1.75 25.39
CA LYS A 106 -22.86 0.32 25.64
C LYS A 106 -21.38 -0.03 25.48
N CYS A 107 -20.68 0.56 24.50
CA CYS A 107 -19.26 0.34 24.26
C CYS A 107 -18.38 0.94 25.36
N GLU A 108 -18.71 2.13 25.86
CA GLU A 108 -17.98 2.76 26.96
C GLU A 108 -18.13 1.98 28.26
N ASP A 109 -19.32 1.43 28.51
CA ASP A 109 -19.55 0.55 29.65
C ASP A 109 -18.86 -0.81 29.49
N LEU A 110 -18.78 -1.34 28.26
CA LEU A 110 -17.93 -2.50 27.96
C LEU A 110 -16.47 -2.20 28.31
N ALA A 111 -15.94 -1.04 27.90
CA ALA A 111 -14.56 -0.65 28.17
C ALA A 111 -14.27 -0.60 29.69
N LYS A 112 -15.19 -0.02 30.47
CA LYS A 112 -15.10 0.00 31.95
C LYS A 112 -15.17 -1.41 32.55
N ALA A 113 -16.11 -2.24 32.07
CA ALA A 113 -16.27 -3.61 32.55
C ALA A 113 -15.03 -4.47 32.26
N THR A 114 -14.43 -4.34 31.06
CA THR A 114 -13.19 -5.04 30.71
C THR A 114 -12.04 -4.60 31.60
N MET A 115 -11.86 -3.29 31.81
CA MET A 115 -10.80 -2.76 32.68
C MET A 115 -10.91 -3.28 34.12
N ALA A 116 -12.14 -3.41 34.64
CA ALA A 116 -12.38 -3.94 35.98
C ALA A 116 -12.05 -5.44 36.09
N TYR A 117 -12.28 -6.23 35.04
CA TYR A 117 -12.02 -7.67 35.01
C TYR A 117 -10.55 -8.04 34.73
N THR A 118 -9.82 -7.21 33.98
CA THR A 118 -8.49 -7.58 33.42
C THR A 118 -7.35 -6.74 33.99
N ALA A 119 -7.45 -6.24 35.22
CA ALA A 119 -6.53 -5.27 35.85
C ALA A 119 -5.03 -5.68 35.89
N SER A 120 -4.68 -6.89 35.43
CA SER A 120 -3.32 -7.41 35.27
C SER A 120 -2.92 -7.81 33.83
N GLU A 121 -3.83 -7.81 32.84
CA GLU A 121 -3.59 -8.38 31.49
C GLU A 121 -3.59 -7.36 30.33
N GLY A 122 -3.89 -6.08 30.58
CA GLY A 122 -3.72 -5.01 29.58
C GLY A 122 -4.71 -5.03 28.40
N ILE A 123 -5.86 -5.68 28.53
CA ILE A 123 -6.95 -5.63 27.54
C ILE A 123 -7.65 -4.26 27.61
N GLY A 124 -7.50 -3.44 26.56
CA GLY A 124 -8.15 -2.13 26.47
C GLY A 124 -9.15 -2.06 25.31
N VAL A 125 -10.34 -1.52 25.55
CA VAL A 125 -11.33 -1.19 24.53
C VAL A 125 -11.52 0.33 24.50
N LYS A 126 -11.64 0.90 23.30
CA LYS A 126 -12.06 2.29 23.07
C LYS A 126 -13.20 2.31 22.06
N CYS A 127 -13.96 3.40 22.06
CA CYS A 127 -15.13 3.57 21.22
C CYS A 127 -14.94 4.81 20.34
N SER A 128 -15.28 4.71 19.06
CA SER A 128 -15.27 5.82 18.11
C SER A 128 -16.67 5.96 17.50
N LEU A 129 -17.38 7.04 17.86
CA LEU A 129 -18.71 7.32 17.31
C LEU A 129 -18.59 7.96 15.92
N ASP A 130 -19.42 7.47 15.00
CA ASP A 130 -19.65 8.05 13.69
C ASP A 130 -21.03 8.71 13.61
N GLU A 131 -21.09 10.03 13.83
CA GLU A 131 -22.35 10.80 13.89
C GLU A 131 -23.09 10.88 12.54
N ALA A 132 -22.40 10.65 11.41
CA ALA A 132 -22.97 10.73 10.06
C ALA A 132 -23.28 9.33 9.45
N GLY A 133 -23.01 8.26 10.18
CA GLY A 133 -23.19 6.87 9.76
C GLY A 133 -22.30 6.40 8.58
N SER A 134 -21.47 7.27 8.01
CA SER A 134 -20.60 7.04 6.84
C SER A 134 -19.10 7.12 7.15
N GLY A 135 -18.71 7.53 8.35
CA GLY A 135 -17.33 7.65 8.81
C GLY A 135 -16.70 6.35 9.33
N CYS A 136 -17.46 5.33 9.73
CA CYS A 136 -16.85 4.12 10.31
C CYS A 136 -15.94 3.36 9.34
N TYR A 137 -16.33 3.19 8.07
CA TYR A 137 -15.50 2.47 7.11
C TYR A 137 -14.24 3.27 6.75
N PRO A 138 -14.31 4.57 6.40
CA PRO A 138 -13.10 5.38 6.25
C PRO A 138 -12.22 5.37 7.51
N ASN A 139 -12.79 5.46 8.71
CA ASN A 139 -12.03 5.45 9.96
C ASN A 139 -11.28 4.13 10.16
N ILE A 140 -11.91 2.98 9.88
CA ILE A 140 -11.22 1.68 9.95
C ILE A 140 -10.17 1.56 8.85
N TYR A 141 -10.50 1.98 7.63
CA TYR A 141 -9.62 1.93 6.47
C TYR A 141 -8.33 2.75 6.65
N PHE A 142 -8.45 3.95 7.21
CA PHE A 142 -7.33 4.87 7.50
C PHE A 142 -6.70 4.63 8.89
N GLY A 143 -7.13 3.61 9.63
CA GLY A 143 -6.53 3.24 10.94
C GLY A 143 -6.88 4.17 12.10
N ARG A 144 -7.98 4.94 12.00
CA ARG A 144 -8.55 5.75 13.10
C ARG A 144 -9.48 4.93 14.01
N ALA A 145 -9.98 3.79 13.52
CA ALA A 145 -10.67 2.76 14.29
C ALA A 145 -10.13 1.37 13.87
N ASP A 146 -10.35 0.34 14.68
CA ASP A 146 -9.83 -1.01 14.42
C ASP A 146 -10.90 -1.93 13.82
N VAL A 147 -12.10 -1.96 14.39
CA VAL A 147 -13.13 -2.95 14.09
C VAL A 147 -14.54 -2.39 14.04
N ILE A 148 -15.42 -3.08 13.30
CA ILE A 148 -16.87 -2.92 13.34
C ILE A 148 -17.54 -4.29 13.12
N THR A 149 -18.70 -4.52 13.73
CA THR A 149 -19.53 -5.72 13.49
C THR A 149 -20.55 -5.41 12.40
N LEU A 150 -20.60 -6.22 11.35
CA LEU A 150 -21.46 -5.99 10.18
C LEU A 150 -22.30 -7.21 9.83
N ASP A 151 -23.48 -6.96 9.21
CA ASP A 151 -24.28 -8.01 8.57
C ASP A 151 -23.56 -8.56 7.33
N GLY A 152 -23.84 -9.81 6.93
CA GLY A 152 -23.13 -10.48 5.82
C GLY A 152 -23.11 -9.70 4.49
N GLY A 153 -24.17 -8.94 4.23
CA GLY A 153 -24.30 -8.09 3.05
C GLY A 153 -23.41 -6.84 3.11
N ASP A 154 -23.25 -6.24 4.28
CA ASP A 154 -22.37 -5.11 4.53
C ASP A 154 -20.91 -5.60 4.61
N VAL A 155 -20.65 -6.80 5.18
CA VAL A 155 -19.34 -7.47 5.16
C VAL A 155 -18.85 -7.65 3.73
N TYR A 156 -19.70 -8.19 2.85
CA TYR A 156 -19.38 -8.30 1.43
C TYR A 156 -19.01 -6.94 0.84
N GLN A 157 -19.86 -5.93 1.07
CA GLN A 157 -19.66 -4.61 0.52
C GLN A 157 -18.35 -3.97 1.02
N VAL A 158 -18.03 -4.01 2.31
CA VAL A 158 -16.78 -3.41 2.82
C VAL A 158 -15.54 -4.23 2.49
N THR A 159 -15.66 -5.54 2.30
CA THR A 159 -14.58 -6.36 1.76
C THR A 159 -14.27 -5.96 0.31
N GLU A 160 -15.30 -5.71 -0.50
CA GLU A 160 -15.15 -5.25 -1.88
C GLU A 160 -14.70 -3.78 -1.96
N ASP A 161 -15.37 -2.86 -1.27
CA ASP A 161 -15.18 -1.40 -1.40
C ASP A 161 -13.95 -0.90 -0.65
N TYR A 162 -13.67 -1.46 0.53
CA TYR A 162 -12.60 -0.99 1.43
C TYR A 162 -11.49 -2.03 1.63
N GLY A 163 -11.61 -3.24 1.07
CA GLY A 163 -10.61 -4.27 1.26
C GLY A 163 -10.53 -4.78 2.69
N PHE A 164 -11.65 -4.79 3.41
CA PHE A 164 -11.69 -5.26 4.77
C PHE A 164 -11.59 -6.78 4.84
N GLU A 165 -10.88 -7.25 5.85
CA GLU A 165 -10.76 -8.65 6.17
C GLU A 165 -11.69 -9.03 7.31
N ARG A 166 -12.21 -10.25 7.21
CA ARG A 166 -13.15 -10.80 8.18
C ARG A 166 -12.33 -11.45 9.30
N LEU A 167 -12.62 -11.10 10.54
CA LEU A 167 -11.81 -11.53 11.69
C LEU A 167 -12.53 -12.56 12.55
N LEU A 168 -13.77 -12.27 12.95
CA LEU A 168 -14.59 -13.08 13.86
C LEU A 168 -16.02 -13.17 13.35
N SER A 169 -16.75 -14.20 13.78
CA SER A 169 -18.17 -14.39 13.46
C SER A 169 -18.99 -14.55 14.74
N GLU A 170 -20.20 -13.99 14.75
CA GLU A 170 -21.18 -14.25 15.81
C GLU A 170 -21.65 -15.71 15.76
N VAL A 171 -21.92 -16.26 16.95
CA VAL A 171 -22.44 -17.61 17.12
C VAL A 171 -23.87 -17.55 17.64
N TYR A 172 -24.77 -18.29 16.99
CA TYR A 172 -26.16 -18.44 17.41
C TYR A 172 -26.44 -19.88 17.85
N VAL A 173 -27.37 -20.06 18.80
CA VAL A 173 -27.80 -21.39 19.27
C VAL A 173 -29.02 -21.86 18.46
N ASP A 174 -28.91 -22.98 17.77
CA ASP A 174 -30.06 -23.75 17.26
C ASP A 174 -30.43 -24.86 18.27
N SER A 175 -31.72 -25.02 18.51
CA SER A 175 -32.35 -26.04 19.36
C SER A 175 -32.02 -27.50 18.99
N SER A 176 -31.40 -27.76 17.84
CA SER A 176 -30.92 -29.08 17.42
C SER A 176 -29.40 -29.07 17.21
N VAL A 177 -28.64 -29.10 18.30
CA VAL A 177 -27.19 -29.41 18.38
C VAL A 177 -26.37 -29.02 17.14
N THR A 178 -25.95 -27.75 17.07
CA THR A 178 -24.66 -27.25 16.56
C THR A 178 -24.67 -25.73 16.67
N SER A 179 -23.65 -25.14 17.28
CA SER A 179 -23.46 -23.69 17.37
C SER A 179 -23.18 -23.15 15.96
N ALA A 180 -24.21 -22.62 15.28
CA ALA A 180 -24.12 -22.24 13.88
C ALA A 180 -23.75 -20.76 13.74
N SER A 181 -22.68 -20.45 13.00
CA SER A 181 -22.34 -19.09 12.56
C SER A 181 -23.14 -18.70 11.30
N SER A 182 -24.43 -19.02 11.26
CA SER A 182 -25.31 -18.79 10.11
C SER A 182 -26.78 -18.76 10.52
N TYR A 183 -27.62 -18.10 9.72
CA TYR A 183 -29.07 -18.05 9.91
C TYR A 183 -29.81 -18.16 8.56
N TYR A 184 -31.04 -18.67 8.58
CA TYR A 184 -31.88 -18.73 7.38
C TYR A 184 -32.65 -17.42 7.18
N ALA A 185 -32.58 -16.86 5.97
CA ALA A 185 -33.45 -15.79 5.48
C ALA A 185 -34.74 -16.40 4.92
N VAL A 186 -35.89 -15.85 5.30
CA VAL A 186 -37.22 -16.38 4.97
C VAL A 186 -38.18 -15.27 4.55
N ALA A 187 -39.15 -15.62 3.70
CA ALA A 187 -40.30 -14.77 3.39
C ALA A 187 -41.49 -15.25 4.24
N VAL A 188 -42.03 -14.39 5.08
CA VAL A 188 -43.14 -14.68 5.98
C VAL A 188 -44.40 -14.02 5.45
N ILE A 189 -45.48 -14.80 5.37
CA ILE A 189 -46.82 -14.34 5.01
C ILE A 189 -47.80 -14.71 6.12
N ARG A 190 -48.97 -14.07 6.11
CA ARG A 190 -50.09 -14.45 6.97
C ARG A 190 -50.68 -15.78 6.52
N ALA A 191 -51.11 -16.61 7.47
CA ALA A 191 -51.65 -17.94 7.16
C ALA A 191 -52.95 -17.90 6.34
N GLU A 192 -53.73 -16.82 6.48
CA GLU A 192 -54.96 -16.55 5.72
C GLU A 192 -54.71 -15.96 4.32
N SER A 193 -53.46 -15.66 3.96
CA SER A 193 -53.11 -15.13 2.64
C SER A 193 -53.31 -16.17 1.54
N ASN A 194 -53.73 -15.71 0.36
CA ASN A 194 -53.82 -16.55 -0.84
C ASN A 194 -52.51 -16.66 -1.64
N ILE A 195 -51.42 -16.06 -1.13
CA ILE A 195 -50.10 -16.06 -1.75
C ILE A 195 -49.43 -17.41 -1.54
N THR A 196 -49.06 -18.07 -2.64
CA THR A 196 -48.45 -19.41 -2.64
C THR A 196 -47.17 -19.51 -3.46
N SER A 197 -46.81 -18.45 -4.19
CA SER A 197 -45.56 -18.39 -4.96
C SER A 197 -44.99 -16.97 -5.02
N PHE A 198 -43.72 -16.84 -5.43
CA PHE A 198 -43.03 -15.55 -5.53
C PHE A 198 -43.55 -14.70 -6.70
N GLU A 199 -44.04 -15.31 -7.78
CA GLU A 199 -44.69 -14.63 -8.90
C GLU A 199 -45.88 -13.78 -8.43
N GLN A 200 -46.65 -14.30 -7.48
CA GLN A 200 -47.85 -13.65 -6.94
C GLN A 200 -47.56 -12.44 -6.05
N LEU A 201 -46.28 -12.20 -5.73
CA LEU A 201 -45.84 -11.01 -5.01
C LEU A 201 -45.81 -9.76 -5.91
N GLN A 202 -45.89 -9.91 -7.24
CA GLN A 202 -45.94 -8.78 -8.14
C GLN A 202 -47.17 -7.90 -7.85
N GLY A 203 -46.94 -6.61 -7.64
CA GLY A 203 -47.93 -5.61 -7.28
C GLY A 203 -48.40 -5.64 -5.82
N ARG A 204 -47.86 -6.54 -4.98
CA ARG A 204 -48.21 -6.65 -3.55
C ARG A 204 -47.42 -5.66 -2.69
N LYS A 205 -47.78 -5.60 -1.40
CA LYS A 205 -47.11 -4.77 -0.41
C LYS A 205 -46.03 -5.55 0.35
N SER A 206 -44.85 -4.97 0.53
CA SER A 206 -43.71 -5.67 1.15
C SER A 206 -43.10 -4.95 2.35
N CYS A 207 -42.61 -5.72 3.31
CA CYS A 207 -41.93 -5.24 4.50
C CYS A 207 -40.47 -5.73 4.51
N HIS A 208 -39.53 -4.79 4.54
CA HIS A 208 -38.10 -5.07 4.46
C HIS A 208 -37.39 -4.61 5.73
N THR A 209 -36.35 -5.34 6.15
CA THR A 209 -35.55 -4.93 7.32
C THR A 209 -34.75 -3.64 7.10
N GLY A 210 -34.58 -3.23 5.84
CA GLY A 210 -33.84 -2.06 5.38
C GLY A 210 -33.08 -2.34 4.07
N ILE A 211 -32.91 -1.33 3.22
CA ILE A 211 -32.21 -1.44 1.91
C ILE A 211 -30.78 -2.01 2.08
N ASP A 212 -30.28 -2.87 1.21
CA ASP A 212 -28.97 -3.53 1.33
C ASP A 212 -28.76 -4.47 2.53
N LYS A 213 -29.72 -4.64 3.46
CA LYS A 213 -29.61 -5.72 4.45
C LYS A 213 -29.75 -7.09 3.78
N THR A 214 -29.07 -8.10 4.31
CA THR A 214 -29.03 -9.41 3.66
C THR A 214 -30.41 -10.05 3.51
N ALA A 215 -31.03 -10.43 4.63
CA ALA A 215 -32.27 -11.20 4.59
C ALA A 215 -33.46 -10.37 4.13
N GLY A 216 -33.49 -9.08 4.48
CA GLY A 216 -34.60 -8.19 4.15
C GLY A 216 -34.52 -7.53 2.78
N TRP A 217 -33.38 -7.56 2.08
CA TRP A 217 -33.22 -6.87 0.79
C TRP A 217 -32.42 -7.67 -0.24
N LYS A 218 -31.13 -7.94 0.01
CA LYS A 218 -30.24 -8.58 -0.99
C LYS A 218 -30.74 -9.97 -1.39
N MET A 219 -31.14 -10.83 -0.44
CA MET A 219 -31.61 -12.19 -0.75
C MET A 219 -32.97 -12.23 -1.47
N PRO A 220 -33.97 -11.40 -1.10
CA PRO A 220 -35.19 -11.23 -1.89
C PRO A 220 -34.90 -10.77 -3.33
N VAL A 221 -34.07 -9.75 -3.52
CA VAL A 221 -33.67 -9.27 -4.87
C VAL A 221 -33.03 -10.40 -5.67
N ALA A 222 -32.12 -11.16 -5.06
CA ALA A 222 -31.49 -12.33 -5.67
C ALA A 222 -32.49 -13.36 -6.18
N SER A 223 -33.49 -13.66 -5.37
CA SER A 223 -34.48 -14.68 -5.70
C SER A 223 -35.40 -14.23 -6.83
N LEU A 224 -35.77 -12.95 -6.85
CA LEU A 224 -36.56 -12.37 -7.94
C LEU A 224 -35.76 -12.35 -9.26
N LEU A 225 -34.46 -12.08 -9.23
CA LEU A 225 -33.58 -12.16 -10.41
C LEU A 225 -33.42 -13.60 -10.91
N GLU A 226 -33.16 -14.56 -10.03
CA GLU A 226 -33.02 -15.97 -10.39
C GLU A 226 -34.28 -16.53 -11.06
N GLN A 227 -35.45 -16.09 -10.59
CA GLN A 227 -36.75 -16.47 -11.14
C GLN A 227 -37.17 -15.61 -12.34
N ARG A 228 -36.32 -14.64 -12.77
CA ARG A 228 -36.59 -13.70 -13.87
C ARG A 228 -37.87 -12.89 -13.69
N LEU A 229 -38.23 -12.59 -12.44
CA LEU A 229 -39.35 -11.75 -12.05
C LEU A 229 -39.02 -10.26 -12.11
N ILE A 230 -37.72 -9.92 -12.11
CA ILE A 230 -37.17 -8.59 -12.39
C ILE A 230 -36.04 -8.72 -13.41
N ASP A 231 -35.87 -7.72 -14.30
CA ASP A 231 -34.93 -7.78 -15.43
C ASP A 231 -33.47 -7.60 -14.97
N PRO A 232 -32.55 -8.55 -15.27
CA PRO A 232 -31.16 -8.49 -14.85
C PRO A 232 -30.34 -7.35 -15.47
N ARG A 233 -30.85 -6.68 -16.51
CA ARG A 233 -30.24 -5.48 -17.11
C ARG A 233 -30.55 -4.20 -16.33
N HIS A 234 -31.54 -4.23 -15.43
CA HIS A 234 -31.82 -3.09 -14.57
C HIS A 234 -30.77 -3.01 -13.47
N CYS A 235 -29.85 -2.07 -13.63
CA CYS A 235 -28.78 -1.82 -12.68
C CYS A 235 -29.19 -1.06 -11.43
N ASN A 236 -30.40 -0.50 -11.44
CA ASN A 236 -31.01 0.08 -10.27
C ASN A 236 -32.05 -0.90 -9.66
N TYR A 237 -31.58 -1.78 -8.77
CA TYR A 237 -32.45 -2.74 -8.09
C TYR A 237 -33.49 -2.06 -7.19
N ILE A 238 -33.25 -0.83 -6.74
CA ILE A 238 -34.22 -0.06 -5.97
C ILE A 238 -35.44 0.26 -6.83
N SER A 239 -35.22 0.74 -8.05
CA SER A 239 -36.28 0.96 -9.03
C SER A 239 -36.98 -0.35 -9.41
N ALA A 240 -36.23 -1.41 -9.68
CA ALA A 240 -36.81 -2.71 -10.03
C ALA A 240 -37.70 -3.29 -8.90
N ILE A 241 -37.27 -3.17 -7.64
CA ILE A 241 -38.05 -3.60 -6.47
C ILE A 241 -39.28 -2.71 -6.27
N ALA A 242 -39.13 -1.39 -6.43
CA ALA A 242 -40.25 -0.46 -6.33
C ALA A 242 -41.30 -0.69 -7.42
N GLU A 243 -40.91 -1.14 -8.61
CA GLU A 243 -41.81 -1.50 -9.69
C GLU A 243 -42.48 -2.86 -9.44
N PHE A 244 -41.71 -3.85 -8.99
CA PHE A 244 -42.23 -5.17 -8.67
C PHE A 244 -43.25 -5.11 -7.53
N PHE A 245 -42.98 -4.38 -6.44
CA PHE A 245 -43.92 -4.14 -5.34
C PHE A 245 -44.69 -2.83 -5.51
N SER A 246 -45.41 -2.68 -6.63
CA SER A 246 -46.13 -1.44 -6.97
C SER A 246 -47.20 -1.02 -5.95
N GLY A 247 -47.70 -1.96 -5.13
CA GLY A 247 -48.61 -1.70 -4.00
C GLY A 247 -47.97 -0.87 -2.87
N GLY A 248 -46.64 -0.80 -2.82
CA GLY A 248 -45.86 -0.02 -1.86
C GLY A 248 -45.15 -0.89 -0.82
N SER A 249 -44.07 -0.35 -0.26
CA SER A 249 -43.21 -1.06 0.67
C SER A 249 -42.97 -0.24 1.94
N CYS A 250 -42.47 -0.90 2.98
CA CYS A 250 -41.59 -0.22 3.94
C CYS A 250 -40.17 -0.74 3.74
N ALA A 251 -39.32 0.12 3.15
CA ALA A 251 -37.91 -0.13 2.88
C ALA A 251 -37.04 0.95 3.56
N PRO A 252 -36.78 0.81 4.88
CA PRO A 252 -35.95 1.75 5.63
C PRO A 252 -34.60 2.01 4.96
N GLY A 253 -34.28 3.29 4.77
CA GLY A 253 -33.10 3.77 4.04
C GLY A 253 -33.42 4.39 2.67
N ALA A 254 -34.63 4.25 2.14
CA ALA A 254 -34.98 4.75 0.80
C ALA A 254 -34.88 6.28 0.64
N LYS A 255 -34.97 7.06 1.73
CA LYS A 255 -34.76 8.52 1.72
C LYS A 255 -33.28 8.93 1.75
N SER A 256 -32.38 8.01 2.06
CA SER A 256 -30.96 8.33 2.22
C SER A 256 -30.26 8.35 0.88
N ASN A 257 -29.55 9.44 0.58
CA ASN A 257 -28.73 9.57 -0.63
C ASN A 257 -27.60 8.50 -0.72
N ARG A 258 -27.27 7.86 0.41
CA ARG A 258 -26.33 6.73 0.46
C ARG A 258 -26.91 5.46 -0.17
N TYR A 259 -28.18 5.17 0.09
CA TYR A 259 -28.81 3.93 -0.35
C TYR A 259 -29.62 4.15 -1.63
N ASN A 260 -30.25 5.32 -1.81
CA ASN A 260 -31.04 5.68 -3.00
C ASN A 260 -30.56 7.02 -3.56
N LYS A 261 -29.43 7.00 -4.27
CA LYS A 261 -28.75 8.20 -4.77
C LYS A 261 -29.58 9.03 -5.75
N GLU A 262 -30.41 8.37 -6.54
CA GLU A 262 -31.28 9.03 -7.53
C GLU A 262 -32.55 9.62 -6.89
N GLY A 263 -32.87 9.22 -5.66
CA GLY A 263 -34.11 9.63 -5.00
C GLY A 263 -35.38 9.11 -5.67
N ASN A 264 -35.28 8.08 -6.51
CA ASN A 264 -36.39 7.53 -7.25
C ASN A 264 -37.31 6.70 -6.36
N TYR A 265 -38.62 6.76 -6.62
CA TYR A 265 -39.65 5.93 -5.97
C TYR A 265 -39.73 6.00 -4.43
N ILE A 266 -39.19 7.06 -3.79
CA ILE A 266 -39.17 7.22 -2.32
C ILE A 266 -40.57 7.04 -1.72
N GLU A 267 -41.59 7.70 -2.28
CA GLU A 267 -42.97 7.62 -1.79
C GLU A 267 -43.47 6.17 -1.76
N ARG A 268 -43.16 5.39 -2.80
CA ARG A 268 -43.59 4.00 -2.91
C ARG A 268 -42.83 3.09 -1.95
N LEU A 269 -41.52 3.28 -1.83
CA LEU A 269 -40.64 2.48 -0.98
C LEU A 269 -40.85 2.75 0.52
N CYS A 270 -41.35 3.93 0.87
CA CYS A 270 -41.61 4.34 2.24
C CYS A 270 -43.10 4.32 2.62
N ARG A 271 -43.99 3.91 1.70
CA ARG A 271 -45.45 4.01 1.86
C ARG A 271 -45.98 3.34 3.14
N LEU A 272 -45.41 2.21 3.53
CA LEU A 272 -45.85 1.47 4.72
C LEU A 272 -45.08 1.85 5.99
N CYS A 273 -44.04 2.67 5.91
CA CYS A 273 -43.23 3.04 7.07
C CYS A 273 -43.95 4.05 7.97
N THR A 274 -43.73 3.97 9.29
CA THR A 274 -44.54 4.68 10.30
C THR A 274 -43.78 5.67 11.18
N GLY A 275 -42.48 5.87 10.96
CA GLY A 275 -41.72 6.89 11.68
C GLY A 275 -42.30 8.30 11.50
N GLU A 276 -42.04 9.20 12.44
CA GLU A 276 -42.56 10.57 12.41
C GLU A 276 -41.59 11.53 11.69
N GLY A 277 -42.11 12.40 10.81
CA GLY A 277 -41.33 13.42 10.12
C GLY A 277 -40.14 12.87 9.34
N GLU A 278 -38.94 13.38 9.64
CA GLU A 278 -37.67 12.94 9.05
C GLU A 278 -37.31 11.48 9.39
N ASN A 279 -37.87 10.93 10.49
CA ASN A 279 -37.60 9.55 10.91
C ASN A 279 -38.44 8.52 10.13
N GLN A 280 -39.47 8.96 9.38
CA GLN A 280 -40.23 8.05 8.52
C GLN A 280 -39.29 7.43 7.48
N CYS A 281 -39.20 6.11 7.46
CA CYS A 281 -38.34 5.35 6.53
C CYS A 281 -36.83 5.55 6.79
N ALA A 282 -36.45 6.06 7.96
CA ALA A 282 -35.04 6.13 8.37
C ALA A 282 -34.45 4.73 8.56
N ARG A 283 -33.19 4.53 8.17
CA ARG A 283 -32.46 3.27 8.41
C ARG A 283 -31.92 3.22 9.84
N GLY A 284 -32.81 3.32 10.82
CA GLY A 284 -32.48 3.38 12.23
C GLY A 284 -33.69 2.98 13.09
N ASN A 285 -33.46 2.80 14.39
CA ASN A 285 -34.49 2.36 15.32
C ASN A 285 -35.61 3.41 15.53
N ASP A 286 -35.40 4.65 15.08
CA ASP A 286 -36.42 5.70 15.05
C ASP A 286 -37.55 5.41 14.05
N GLU A 287 -37.34 4.50 13.09
CA GLU A 287 -38.39 3.91 12.27
C GLU A 287 -38.89 2.61 12.95
N PRO A 288 -40.14 2.56 13.45
CA PRO A 288 -40.66 1.38 14.17
C PRO A 288 -40.69 0.09 13.34
N PHE A 289 -40.69 0.19 12.00
CA PHE A 289 -40.63 -0.96 11.09
C PHE A 289 -39.22 -1.33 10.62
N TYR A 290 -38.18 -0.74 11.20
CA TYR A 290 -36.80 -1.08 10.91
C TYR A 290 -36.35 -2.43 11.51
N SER A 291 -35.37 -3.07 10.86
CA SER A 291 -34.77 -4.34 11.29
C SER A 291 -35.76 -5.52 11.29
N TYR A 292 -35.34 -6.67 11.83
CA TYR A 292 -36.10 -7.92 11.78
C TYR A 292 -37.46 -7.84 12.49
N ALA A 293 -37.46 -7.34 13.73
CA ALA A 293 -38.69 -7.22 14.51
C ALA A 293 -39.65 -6.19 13.89
N GLY A 294 -39.13 -5.07 13.38
CA GLY A 294 -39.91 -4.04 12.71
C GLY A 294 -40.51 -4.50 11.38
N ALA A 295 -39.76 -5.23 10.55
CA ALA A 295 -40.30 -5.78 9.30
C ALA A 295 -41.42 -6.80 9.55
N PHE A 296 -41.29 -7.64 10.60
CA PHE A 296 -42.39 -8.51 11.02
C PHE A 296 -43.57 -7.70 11.59
N ARG A 297 -43.31 -6.64 12.35
CA ARG A 297 -44.34 -5.72 12.84
C ARG A 297 -45.08 -5.02 11.68
N CYS A 298 -44.40 -4.68 10.60
CA CYS A 298 -44.99 -4.13 9.37
C CYS A 298 -45.95 -5.13 8.71
N LEU A 299 -45.65 -6.43 8.72
CA LEU A 299 -46.59 -7.46 8.25
C LEU A 299 -47.85 -7.50 9.12
N VAL A 300 -47.69 -7.40 10.46
CA VAL A 300 -48.80 -7.51 11.43
C VAL A 300 -49.68 -6.25 11.48
N HIS A 301 -49.08 -5.06 11.51
CA HIS A 301 -49.77 -3.78 11.76
C HIS A 301 -49.67 -2.78 10.60
N GLY A 302 -48.62 -2.86 9.77
CA GLY A 302 -48.39 -1.94 8.64
C GLY A 302 -49.17 -2.32 7.37
N GLY A 303 -49.90 -3.44 7.37
CA GLY A 303 -50.68 -3.89 6.23
C GLY A 303 -49.85 -4.39 5.05
N GLY A 304 -48.62 -4.84 5.28
CA GLY A 304 -47.83 -5.57 4.28
C GLY A 304 -48.39 -6.96 4.01
N ASP A 305 -48.13 -7.50 2.82
CA ASP A 305 -48.55 -8.85 2.40
C ASP A 305 -47.46 -9.90 2.66
N VAL A 306 -46.18 -9.48 2.63
CA VAL A 306 -45.00 -10.30 2.89
C VAL A 306 -43.96 -9.54 3.70
N ALA A 307 -43.28 -10.21 4.64
CA ALA A 307 -42.10 -9.70 5.34
C ALA A 307 -40.88 -10.59 5.11
N PHE A 308 -39.76 -9.96 4.76
CA PHE A 308 -38.49 -10.64 4.57
C PHE A 308 -37.64 -10.53 5.85
N VAL A 309 -37.47 -11.63 6.57
CA VAL A 309 -36.85 -11.67 7.91
C VAL A 309 -35.98 -12.93 8.09
N LYS A 310 -35.45 -13.15 9.30
CA LYS A 310 -34.75 -14.40 9.65
C LYS A 310 -35.73 -15.43 10.24
N HIS A 311 -35.41 -16.72 10.10
CA HIS A 311 -36.25 -17.82 10.55
C HIS A 311 -36.63 -17.77 12.05
N THR A 312 -35.78 -17.21 12.91
CA THR A 312 -36.07 -17.11 14.35
C THR A 312 -37.04 -15.99 14.71
N THR A 313 -37.23 -14.98 13.84
CA THR A 313 -38.00 -13.77 14.16
C THR A 313 -39.42 -14.07 14.64
N VAL A 314 -40.18 -14.86 13.88
CA VAL A 314 -41.58 -15.20 14.24
C VAL A 314 -41.60 -15.94 15.58
N SER A 315 -40.74 -16.95 15.74
CA SER A 315 -40.70 -17.76 16.96
C SER A 315 -40.28 -16.98 18.22
N SER A 316 -39.49 -15.91 18.06
CA SER A 316 -39.07 -15.05 19.18
C SER A 316 -40.12 -14.01 19.59
N LEU A 317 -41.07 -13.69 18.70
CA LEU A 317 -42.06 -12.64 18.89
C LEU A 317 -43.49 -13.18 19.04
N THR A 318 -43.67 -14.50 19.09
CA THR A 318 -44.97 -15.16 19.24
C THR A 318 -44.98 -16.11 20.45
N GLY A 319 -46.15 -16.59 20.85
CA GLY A 319 -46.29 -17.59 21.91
C GLY A 319 -45.88 -17.11 23.31
N GLY A 320 -46.04 -15.81 23.59
CA GLY A 320 -45.75 -15.22 24.90
C GLY A 320 -44.25 -15.06 25.25
N LYS A 321 -43.35 -15.23 24.27
CA LYS A 321 -41.89 -15.16 24.49
C LYS A 321 -41.30 -13.75 24.49
N THR A 322 -42.12 -12.73 24.22
CA THR A 322 -41.68 -11.32 24.16
C THR A 322 -42.52 -10.45 25.08
N SER A 323 -41.90 -9.43 25.67
CA SER A 323 -42.55 -8.37 26.45
C SER A 323 -43.00 -7.18 25.59
N ALA A 324 -42.79 -7.24 24.27
CA ALA A 324 -43.18 -6.17 23.36
C ALA A 324 -44.71 -6.06 23.28
N SER A 325 -45.26 -4.90 23.66
CA SER A 325 -46.71 -4.67 23.77
C SER A 325 -47.48 -4.94 22.47
N TRP A 326 -46.88 -4.68 21.31
CA TRP A 326 -47.51 -4.88 20.00
C TRP A 326 -47.60 -6.35 19.57
N ALA A 327 -46.83 -7.24 20.21
CA ALA A 327 -46.72 -8.65 19.87
C ALA A 327 -47.45 -9.58 20.86
N VAL A 328 -48.07 -9.01 21.91
CA VAL A 328 -48.85 -9.75 22.90
C VAL A 328 -50.03 -10.44 22.21
N GLY A 329 -50.16 -11.75 22.41
CA GLY A 329 -51.25 -12.56 21.87
C GLY A 329 -51.00 -13.16 20.47
N LEU A 330 -49.91 -12.81 19.79
CA LEU A 330 -49.56 -13.41 18.49
C LEU A 330 -49.15 -14.88 18.65
N GLN A 331 -49.65 -15.75 17.76
CA GLN A 331 -49.32 -17.17 17.70
C GLN A 331 -48.59 -17.49 16.39
N ALA A 332 -47.67 -18.47 16.45
CA ALA A 332 -46.81 -18.80 15.30
C ALA A 332 -47.59 -19.43 14.12
N ASP A 333 -48.71 -20.09 14.39
CA ASP A 333 -49.60 -20.73 13.42
C ASP A 333 -50.42 -19.75 12.56
N GLN A 334 -50.50 -18.49 12.99
CA GLN A 334 -51.07 -17.38 12.21
C GLN A 334 -50.18 -16.95 11.04
N PHE A 335 -48.99 -17.55 10.90
CA PHE A 335 -48.01 -17.20 9.89
C PHE A 335 -47.49 -18.44 9.16
N ARG A 336 -47.06 -18.26 7.91
CA ARG A 336 -46.48 -19.30 7.06
C ARG A 336 -45.22 -18.79 6.37
N LEU A 337 -44.37 -19.71 5.93
CA LEU A 337 -43.21 -19.40 5.09
C LEU A 337 -43.61 -19.55 3.63
N LEU A 338 -43.18 -18.60 2.78
CA LEU A 338 -43.30 -18.68 1.33
C LEU A 338 -42.01 -19.23 0.74
N CYS A 339 -42.07 -20.36 0.03
CA CYS A 339 -40.89 -21.06 -0.46
C CYS A 339 -40.49 -20.55 -1.87
N PRO A 340 -39.19 -20.32 -2.16
CA PRO A 340 -38.76 -19.81 -3.46
C PRO A 340 -39.09 -20.74 -4.63
N LEU A 341 -39.09 -22.06 -4.43
CA LEU A 341 -39.44 -23.06 -5.45
C LEU A 341 -40.96 -23.29 -5.57
N GLY A 342 -41.77 -22.43 -4.94
CA GLY A 342 -43.22 -22.53 -4.88
C GLY A 342 -43.74 -23.27 -3.64
N GLY A 343 -44.97 -22.95 -3.24
CA GLY A 343 -45.64 -23.52 -2.08
C GLY A 343 -45.44 -22.73 -0.78
N ILE A 344 -46.09 -23.22 0.27
CA ILE A 344 -46.03 -22.66 1.62
C ILE A 344 -45.68 -23.73 2.64
N ALA A 345 -44.98 -23.37 3.70
CA ALA A 345 -44.58 -24.27 4.77
C ALA A 345 -44.88 -23.69 6.16
N ALA A 346 -44.89 -24.53 7.20
CA ALA A 346 -44.95 -24.06 8.57
C ALA A 346 -43.68 -23.27 8.95
N VAL A 347 -43.79 -22.34 9.90
CA VAL A 347 -42.66 -21.52 10.38
C VAL A 347 -41.50 -22.37 10.91
N SER A 348 -41.78 -23.56 11.44
CA SER A 348 -40.77 -24.53 11.91
C SER A 348 -39.99 -25.23 10.80
N GLU A 349 -40.49 -25.22 9.56
CA GLU A 349 -39.90 -25.93 8.40
C GLU A 349 -38.93 -25.05 7.60
N TYR A 350 -38.36 -24.03 8.23
CA TYR A 350 -37.44 -23.09 7.58
C TYR A 350 -36.19 -23.76 6.97
N LYS A 351 -35.78 -24.94 7.47
CA LYS A 351 -34.62 -25.67 6.93
C LYS A 351 -34.85 -26.16 5.50
N THR A 352 -36.09 -26.45 5.13
CA THR A 352 -36.49 -26.87 3.77
C THR A 352 -37.15 -25.74 2.98
N CYS A 353 -37.74 -24.75 3.64
CA CYS A 353 -38.39 -23.59 3.03
C CYS A 353 -37.71 -22.28 3.46
N HIS A 354 -36.67 -21.87 2.73
CA HIS A 354 -35.95 -20.62 2.96
C HIS A 354 -35.46 -20.00 1.64
N ILE A 355 -35.16 -18.71 1.69
CA ILE A 355 -34.58 -17.94 0.58
C ILE A 355 -33.10 -18.26 0.43
N ALA A 356 -32.37 -18.19 1.54
CA ALA A 356 -30.94 -18.47 1.58
C ALA A 356 -30.49 -18.79 3.02
N LEU A 357 -29.42 -19.58 3.13
CA LEU A 357 -28.65 -19.71 4.36
C LEU A 357 -27.55 -18.63 4.36
N VAL A 358 -27.62 -17.72 5.31
CA VAL A 358 -26.82 -16.49 5.40
C VAL A 358 -25.75 -16.64 6.48
N PRO A 359 -24.49 -16.25 6.24
CA PRO A 359 -23.47 -16.18 7.28
C PRO A 359 -23.89 -15.27 8.45
N ALA A 360 -23.47 -15.60 9.66
CA ALA A 360 -23.67 -14.72 10.80
C ALA A 360 -23.01 -13.35 10.59
N HIS A 361 -23.37 -12.39 11.43
CA HIS A 361 -22.69 -11.10 11.45
C HIS A 361 -21.20 -11.31 11.80
N GLU A 362 -20.33 -10.52 11.20
CA GLU A 362 -18.89 -10.69 11.32
C GLU A 362 -18.20 -9.39 11.71
N VAL A 363 -17.18 -9.53 12.55
CA VAL A 363 -16.28 -8.45 12.92
C VAL A 363 -15.24 -8.33 11.83
N VAL A 364 -15.13 -7.15 11.23
CA VAL A 364 -14.18 -6.87 10.15
C VAL A 364 -13.11 -5.88 10.59
N VAL A 365 -11.93 -5.99 9.98
CA VAL A 365 -10.77 -5.10 10.15
C VAL A 365 -10.28 -4.61 8.80
N SER A 366 -9.50 -3.55 8.78
CA SER A 366 -8.80 -3.14 7.55
C SER A 366 -7.84 -4.24 7.08
N GLY A 367 -7.91 -4.65 5.81
CA GLY A 367 -6.96 -5.62 5.24
C GLY A 367 -5.52 -5.09 5.18
N ARG A 368 -5.33 -3.77 5.31
CA ARG A 368 -4.01 -3.13 5.42
C ARG A 368 -3.36 -3.29 6.79
N MET A 369 -4.12 -3.70 7.80
CA MET A 369 -3.64 -3.84 9.16
C MET A 369 -2.58 -4.97 9.24
N PRO A 370 -1.45 -4.78 9.93
CA PRO A 370 -0.45 -5.83 10.09
C PRO A 370 -1.02 -7.09 10.76
N GLU A 371 -0.60 -8.28 10.32
CA GLU A 371 -1.09 -9.57 10.87
C GLU A 371 -0.90 -9.71 12.38
N ALA A 372 0.19 -9.15 12.92
CA ALA A 372 0.44 -9.10 14.35
C ALA A 372 -0.67 -8.32 15.10
N ARG A 373 -1.12 -7.19 14.57
CA ARG A 373 -2.19 -6.38 15.14
C ARG A 373 -3.54 -7.06 14.99
N LYS A 374 -3.84 -7.68 13.84
CA LYS A 374 -5.05 -8.47 13.62
C LYS A 374 -5.17 -9.61 14.63
N THR A 375 -4.06 -10.30 14.90
CA THR A 375 -4.00 -11.41 15.88
C THR A 375 -4.28 -10.91 17.30
N LYS A 376 -3.67 -9.80 17.71
CA LYS A 376 -3.93 -9.17 19.02
C LYS A 376 -5.39 -8.74 19.20
N ILE A 377 -5.99 -8.14 18.17
CA ILE A 377 -7.42 -7.76 18.19
C ILE A 377 -8.30 -9.00 18.30
N ARG A 378 -8.00 -10.05 17.52
CA ARG A 378 -8.74 -11.32 17.53
C ARG A 378 -8.76 -11.93 18.92
N GLU A 379 -7.59 -12.07 19.55
CA GLU A 379 -7.43 -12.63 20.88
C GLU A 379 -8.15 -11.79 21.94
N THR A 380 -8.00 -10.46 21.87
CA THR A 380 -8.72 -9.53 22.75
C THR A 380 -10.23 -9.72 22.69
N LEU A 381 -10.82 -9.70 21.50
CA LEU A 381 -12.27 -9.81 21.33
C LEU A 381 -12.81 -11.19 21.69
N LEU A 382 -12.06 -12.26 21.42
CA LEU A 382 -12.42 -13.61 21.87
C LEU A 382 -12.40 -13.73 23.40
N GLY A 383 -11.39 -13.17 24.07
CA GLY A 383 -11.32 -13.13 25.53
C GLY A 383 -12.50 -12.36 26.15
N ILE A 384 -12.82 -11.18 25.60
CA ILE A 384 -14.00 -10.41 26.01
C ILE A 384 -15.29 -11.23 25.84
N SER A 385 -15.44 -11.90 24.69
CA SER A 385 -16.60 -12.77 24.44
C SER A 385 -16.70 -13.92 25.44
N GLN A 386 -15.59 -14.48 25.91
CA GLN A 386 -15.61 -15.59 26.89
C GLN A 386 -16.00 -15.11 28.30
N ILE A 387 -15.54 -13.93 28.71
CA ILE A 387 -15.82 -13.37 30.03
C ILE A 387 -17.31 -13.01 30.18
N PHE A 388 -17.90 -12.45 29.13
CA PHE A 388 -19.25 -11.89 29.14
C PHE A 388 -20.29 -12.72 28.36
N ASN A 389 -20.00 -13.99 28.04
CA ASN A 389 -20.99 -14.88 27.42
C ASN A 389 -22.14 -15.21 28.42
N PRO A 390 -23.33 -15.62 27.95
CA PRO A 390 -24.50 -15.86 28.83
C PRO A 390 -24.30 -16.90 29.93
N GLU A 391 -23.32 -17.79 29.80
CA GLU A 391 -23.02 -18.87 30.76
C GLU A 391 -21.92 -18.47 31.76
N ALA A 392 -21.20 -17.37 31.52
CA ALA A 392 -20.07 -16.93 32.31
C ALA A 392 -20.47 -16.01 33.47
N ALA A 393 -19.62 -15.95 34.50
CA ALA A 393 -19.84 -15.10 35.67
C ALA A 393 -19.90 -13.61 35.31
N GLY A 394 -19.11 -13.18 34.32
CA GLY A 394 -19.07 -11.79 33.87
C GLY A 394 -20.38 -11.29 33.29
N TYR A 395 -21.24 -12.17 32.78
CA TYR A 395 -22.56 -11.80 32.23
C TYR A 395 -23.46 -11.04 33.21
N LYS A 396 -23.33 -11.34 34.51
CA LYS A 396 -24.06 -10.63 35.56
C LYS A 396 -23.55 -9.20 35.76
N THR A 397 -22.30 -8.92 35.40
CA THR A 397 -21.70 -7.59 35.45
C THR A 397 -21.99 -6.80 34.19
N PHE A 398 -21.81 -7.41 33.01
CA PHE A 398 -22.05 -6.78 31.73
C PHE A 398 -22.59 -7.79 30.73
N ARG A 399 -23.71 -7.45 30.08
CA ARG A 399 -24.32 -8.28 29.04
C ARG A 399 -23.80 -7.86 27.67
N LEU A 400 -22.79 -8.56 27.19
CA LEU A 400 -22.24 -8.32 25.86
C LEU A 400 -23.29 -8.60 24.77
N PHE A 401 -23.93 -9.76 24.87
CA PHE A 401 -25.05 -10.17 24.03
C PHE A 401 -26.38 -9.95 24.77
N GLY A 402 -27.33 -9.32 24.10
CA GLY A 402 -28.65 -8.99 24.64
C GLY A 402 -28.93 -7.48 24.63
N SER A 403 -30.21 -7.14 24.84
CA SER A 403 -30.70 -5.77 24.81
C SER A 403 -30.05 -4.92 25.90
N TYR A 404 -29.74 -3.67 25.59
CA TYR A 404 -29.16 -2.69 26.50
C TYR A 404 -30.14 -1.53 26.69
N HIS A 405 -30.57 -1.28 27.93
CA HIS A 405 -31.68 -0.37 28.27
C HIS A 405 -32.97 -0.60 27.44
N GLY A 406 -33.26 -1.86 27.09
CA GLY A 406 -34.42 -2.22 26.27
C GLY A 406 -34.23 -1.99 24.77
N ILE A 407 -33.08 -1.46 24.33
CA ILE A 407 -32.73 -1.29 22.92
C ILE A 407 -32.01 -2.57 22.44
N PRO A 408 -32.52 -3.23 21.38
CA PRO A 408 -31.92 -4.47 20.89
C PRO A 408 -30.74 -4.23 19.95
N ASP A 409 -29.90 -5.26 19.78
CA ASP A 409 -28.88 -5.40 18.73
C ASP A 409 -27.80 -4.29 18.71
N LEU A 410 -27.32 -3.86 19.88
CA LEU A 410 -26.23 -2.88 20.03
C LEU A 410 -24.87 -3.57 20.15
N LEU A 411 -23.89 -3.18 19.32
CA LEU A 411 -22.55 -3.79 19.12
C LEU A 411 -22.56 -5.20 18.49
N TYR A 412 -23.39 -6.08 19.05
CA TYR A 412 -23.60 -7.45 18.62
C TYR A 412 -25.10 -7.77 18.67
N LYS A 413 -25.53 -8.81 17.96
CA LYS A 413 -26.92 -9.27 18.02
C LYS A 413 -27.31 -9.80 19.39
N ASP A 414 -28.55 -9.54 19.79
CA ASP A 414 -29.10 -10.06 21.05
C ASP A 414 -29.18 -11.58 21.07
N SER A 415 -29.36 -12.19 19.90
CA SER A 415 -29.42 -13.64 19.72
C SER A 415 -28.05 -14.32 19.70
N ALA A 416 -26.96 -13.55 19.64
CA ALA A 416 -25.62 -14.11 19.71
C ALA A 416 -25.32 -14.62 21.13
N VAL A 417 -24.52 -15.66 21.22
CA VAL A 417 -24.08 -16.22 22.51
C VAL A 417 -22.57 -16.19 22.69
N ALA A 418 -21.82 -16.05 21.60
CA ALA A 418 -20.37 -15.98 21.59
C ALA A 418 -19.86 -15.39 20.25
N LEU A 419 -18.57 -15.08 20.22
CA LEU A 419 -17.77 -14.88 19.00
C LEU A 419 -16.90 -16.11 18.74
N ARG A 420 -16.67 -16.41 17.47
CA ARG A 420 -15.80 -17.51 17.01
C ARG A 420 -14.83 -17.03 15.94
N SER A 421 -13.63 -17.59 15.89
CA SER A 421 -12.70 -17.30 14.80
C SER A 421 -13.13 -17.96 13.49
N LEU A 422 -12.90 -17.28 12.36
CA LEU A 422 -13.17 -17.84 11.03
C LEU A 422 -12.20 -18.95 10.63
N SER A 423 -11.02 -19.03 11.25
CA SER A 423 -10.08 -20.14 11.06
C SER A 423 -10.67 -21.48 11.54
N GLU A 424 -11.60 -21.43 12.48
CA GLU A 424 -12.28 -22.58 13.06
C GLU A 424 -13.50 -23.05 12.23
N ASP A 425 -13.84 -22.36 11.13
CA ASP A 425 -14.92 -22.77 10.24
C ASP A 425 -14.63 -24.15 9.63
N THR A 426 -15.61 -25.04 9.65
CA THR A 426 -15.58 -26.33 8.95
C THR A 426 -15.50 -26.14 7.43
N ILE A 427 -15.07 -27.18 6.71
CA ILE A 427 -15.03 -27.15 5.22
C ILE A 427 -16.40 -26.79 4.63
N GLU A 428 -17.47 -27.33 5.21
CA GLU A 428 -18.85 -27.06 4.80
C GLU A 428 -19.27 -25.61 5.07
N GLU A 429 -18.88 -25.03 6.21
CA GLU A 429 -19.12 -23.59 6.49
C GLU A 429 -18.37 -22.69 5.52
N ARG A 430 -17.10 -23.01 5.22
CA ARG A 430 -16.30 -22.24 4.24
C ARG A 430 -16.90 -22.32 2.83
N ALA A 431 -17.30 -23.51 2.39
CA ALA A 431 -17.94 -23.69 1.09
C ALA A 431 -19.27 -22.92 0.99
N ARG A 432 -20.08 -22.94 2.05
CA ARG A 432 -21.35 -22.18 2.12
C ARG A 432 -21.13 -20.68 2.08
N LYS A 433 -20.21 -20.16 2.90
CA LYS A 433 -19.82 -18.73 2.90
C LYS A 433 -19.32 -18.30 1.51
N LYS A 434 -18.50 -19.11 0.85
CA LYS A 434 -18.04 -18.87 -0.52
C LYS A 434 -19.20 -18.79 -1.52
N ASN A 435 -20.16 -19.71 -1.45
CA ASN A 435 -21.35 -19.69 -2.32
C ASN A 435 -22.23 -18.46 -2.06
N TYR A 436 -22.41 -18.07 -0.80
CA TYR A 436 -23.14 -16.85 -0.43
C TYR A 436 -22.50 -15.59 -1.03
N PHE A 437 -21.19 -15.40 -0.84
CA PHE A 437 -20.48 -14.25 -1.42
C PHE A 437 -20.41 -14.30 -2.96
N LYS A 438 -20.42 -15.49 -3.57
CA LYS A 438 -20.58 -15.64 -5.02
C LYS A 438 -21.93 -15.12 -5.50
N LYS A 439 -23.02 -15.46 -4.81
CA LYS A 439 -24.38 -14.99 -5.13
C LYS A 439 -24.54 -13.47 -4.91
N LEU A 440 -23.85 -12.90 -3.92
CA LEU A 440 -23.76 -11.44 -3.76
C LEU A 440 -22.97 -10.76 -4.86
N ASN A 441 -21.89 -11.37 -5.36
CA ASN A 441 -21.14 -10.89 -6.52
C ASN A 441 -22.00 -10.83 -7.79
N GLU A 442 -22.91 -11.78 -7.97
CA GLU A 442 -23.86 -11.79 -9.08
C GLU A 442 -24.93 -10.68 -8.94
N LEU A 443 -25.22 -10.22 -7.70
CA LEU A 443 -26.12 -9.10 -7.39
C LEU A 443 -25.49 -7.72 -7.49
N HIS A 444 -24.17 -7.58 -7.36
CA HIS A 444 -23.48 -6.27 -7.50
C HIS A 444 -22.97 -6.07 -8.93
N GLY A 445 -23.65 -6.71 -9.89
CA GLY A 445 -23.27 -6.81 -11.29
C GLY A 445 -23.35 -5.51 -12.09
N CYS A 446 -23.45 -4.33 -11.47
CA CYS A 446 -23.63 -3.05 -12.19
C CYS A 446 -22.51 -2.03 -11.97
N GLU A 447 -21.84 -2.04 -10.83
CA GLU A 447 -20.68 -1.18 -10.62
C GLU A 447 -19.43 -1.70 -11.35
N VAL A 448 -18.63 -0.78 -11.89
CA VAL A 448 -17.32 -1.04 -12.49
C VAL A 448 -16.31 -0.20 -11.75
N ARG A 449 -15.59 -0.82 -10.80
CA ARG A 449 -14.55 -0.14 -10.03
C ARG A 449 -13.29 -0.01 -10.87
N VAL A 450 -12.86 1.23 -11.10
CA VAL A 450 -11.61 1.56 -11.79
C VAL A 450 -10.73 2.38 -10.87
N CYS A 451 -9.41 2.25 -11.01
CA CYS A 451 -8.53 3.16 -10.27
C CYS A 451 -8.43 4.51 -10.95
N ALA A 452 -8.22 5.53 -10.13
CA ALA A 452 -7.62 6.78 -10.55
C ALA A 452 -6.49 7.13 -9.59
N LEU A 453 -5.46 7.81 -10.10
CA LEU A 453 -4.42 8.35 -9.25
C LEU A 453 -5.01 9.46 -8.38
N GLU A 454 -4.49 9.66 -7.17
CA GLU A 454 -5.00 10.64 -6.22
C GLU A 454 -5.20 12.04 -6.84
N GLU A 455 -4.21 12.50 -7.61
CA GLU A 455 -4.25 13.79 -8.34
C GLU A 455 -5.20 13.80 -9.55
N GLN A 456 -5.62 12.62 -10.03
CA GLN A 456 -6.46 12.41 -11.22
C GLN A 456 -7.89 11.98 -10.85
N MET A 457 -8.26 12.04 -9.57
CA MET A 457 -9.59 11.63 -9.11
C MET A 457 -10.71 12.45 -9.75
N HIS A 458 -10.48 13.73 -10.03
CA HIS A 458 -11.43 14.60 -10.72
C HIS A 458 -11.77 14.07 -12.12
N ASP A 459 -10.76 13.64 -12.88
CA ASP A 459 -10.95 13.08 -14.23
C ASP A 459 -11.81 11.81 -14.16
N CYS A 460 -11.51 10.91 -13.23
CA CYS A 460 -12.29 9.69 -13.08
C CYS A 460 -13.74 9.98 -12.69
N GLN A 461 -13.98 10.95 -11.79
CA GLN A 461 -15.33 11.34 -11.42
C GLN A 461 -16.11 11.91 -12.62
N ALA A 462 -15.45 12.69 -13.48
CA ALA A 462 -16.04 13.18 -14.72
C ALA A 462 -16.41 12.02 -15.68
N MET A 463 -15.55 11.00 -15.79
CA MET A 463 -15.85 9.79 -16.54
C MET A 463 -17.06 9.06 -15.95
N ALA A 464 -17.08 8.83 -14.63
CA ALA A 464 -18.17 8.13 -13.97
C ALA A 464 -19.52 8.85 -14.16
N GLN A 465 -19.53 10.18 -14.08
CA GLN A 465 -20.71 10.99 -14.34
C GLN A 465 -21.18 10.90 -15.80
N THR A 466 -20.24 10.90 -16.75
CA THR A 466 -20.54 10.76 -18.18
C THR A 466 -21.15 9.38 -18.47
N MET A 467 -20.54 8.33 -17.92
CA MET A 467 -20.96 6.95 -18.15
C MET A 467 -22.30 6.61 -17.48
N LEU A 468 -22.66 7.32 -16.40
CA LEU A 468 -23.97 7.18 -15.77
C LEU A 468 -25.12 7.53 -16.74
N SER A 469 -24.91 8.52 -17.64
CA SER A 469 -25.92 8.93 -18.62
C SER A 469 -26.25 7.84 -19.66
N VAL A 470 -25.36 6.86 -19.84
CA VAL A 470 -25.56 5.71 -20.74
C VAL A 470 -25.86 4.42 -19.98
N GLY A 471 -26.16 4.51 -18.68
CA GLY A 471 -26.55 3.36 -17.86
C GLY A 471 -25.38 2.54 -17.30
N GLN A 472 -24.13 3.01 -17.40
CA GLN A 472 -22.97 2.37 -16.78
C GLN A 472 -22.58 3.07 -15.48
N GLN A 473 -22.37 2.29 -14.42
CA GLN A 473 -22.02 2.83 -13.10
C GLN A 473 -20.54 2.61 -12.81
N PHE A 474 -19.69 3.53 -13.27
CA PHE A 474 -18.27 3.50 -12.89
C PHE A 474 -18.06 4.04 -11.47
N VAL A 475 -17.22 3.38 -10.70
CA VAL A 475 -16.83 3.79 -9.35
C VAL A 475 -15.33 4.03 -9.31
N CYS A 476 -14.94 5.22 -8.87
CA CYS A 476 -13.53 5.64 -8.83
C CYS A 476 -12.88 5.24 -7.51
N VAL A 477 -11.85 4.41 -7.59
CA VAL A 477 -11.03 4.00 -6.45
C VAL A 477 -9.71 4.75 -6.50
N SER A 478 -9.41 5.51 -5.47
CA SER A 478 -8.14 6.24 -5.38
C SER A 478 -6.95 5.29 -5.17
N ALA A 479 -5.88 5.47 -5.94
CA ALA A 479 -4.62 4.75 -5.84
C ALA A 479 -3.42 5.71 -5.87
N ARG A 480 -2.32 5.35 -5.19
CA ARG A 480 -1.08 6.15 -5.17
C ARG A 480 -0.43 6.23 -6.55
N ASP A 481 -0.26 5.07 -7.17
CA ASP A 481 0.35 4.88 -8.47
C ASP A 481 -0.29 3.68 -9.17
N ARG A 482 0.12 3.42 -10.43
CA ARG A 482 -0.46 2.33 -11.22
C ARG A 482 -0.10 0.96 -10.64
N TYR A 483 1.03 0.82 -9.95
CA TYR A 483 1.39 -0.40 -9.25
C TYR A 483 0.44 -0.70 -8.07
N ASP A 484 0.13 0.29 -7.21
CA ASP A 484 -0.90 0.13 -6.15
C ASP A 484 -2.24 -0.26 -6.77
N CYS A 485 -2.61 0.34 -7.91
CA CYS A 485 -3.83 -0.04 -8.61
C CYS A 485 -3.86 -1.52 -9.01
N VAL A 486 -2.78 -2.05 -9.61
CA VAL A 486 -2.72 -3.48 -9.95
C VAL A 486 -2.80 -4.35 -8.70
N ARG A 487 -2.14 -3.96 -7.60
CA ARG A 487 -2.28 -4.67 -6.31
C ARG A 487 -3.71 -4.68 -5.80
N ARG A 488 -4.49 -3.63 -6.05
CA ARG A 488 -5.92 -3.57 -5.71
C ARG A 488 -6.75 -4.48 -6.59
N VAL A 489 -6.42 -4.62 -7.88
CA VAL A 489 -7.05 -5.64 -8.75
C VAL A 489 -6.78 -7.05 -8.25
N ILE A 490 -5.53 -7.35 -7.87
CA ILE A 490 -5.14 -8.66 -7.29
C ILE A 490 -5.94 -8.96 -6.01
N ARG A 491 -6.26 -7.93 -5.21
CA ARG A 491 -7.06 -8.06 -3.98
C ARG A 491 -8.58 -8.01 -4.22
N GLY A 492 -9.03 -7.84 -5.46
CA GLY A 492 -10.45 -7.69 -5.80
C GLY A 492 -11.09 -6.36 -5.40
N GLN A 493 -10.30 -5.35 -5.01
CA GLN A 493 -10.77 -4.02 -4.61
C GLN A 493 -11.09 -3.12 -5.82
N VAL A 494 -10.55 -3.47 -6.99
CA VAL A 494 -10.73 -2.79 -8.26
C VAL A 494 -11.06 -3.85 -9.30
N ASP A 495 -12.03 -3.60 -10.18
CA ASP A 495 -12.50 -4.59 -11.14
C ASP A 495 -11.61 -4.67 -12.37
N MET A 496 -11.02 -3.55 -12.81
CA MET A 496 -10.07 -3.55 -13.91
C MET A 496 -9.00 -2.45 -13.83
N SER A 497 -7.85 -2.72 -14.43
CA SER A 497 -6.77 -1.73 -14.60
C SER A 497 -5.97 -1.98 -15.87
N PRO A 498 -5.50 -0.94 -16.58
CA PRO A 498 -4.52 -1.08 -17.65
C PRO A 498 -3.12 -1.39 -17.07
N VAL A 499 -2.49 -2.43 -17.61
CA VAL A 499 -1.15 -2.88 -17.23
C VAL A 499 -0.24 -2.89 -18.45
N PRO A 500 0.91 -2.19 -18.43
CA PRO A 500 1.86 -2.25 -19.52
C PRO A 500 2.42 -3.67 -19.65
N GLY A 501 2.69 -4.12 -20.89
CA GLY A 501 3.05 -5.51 -21.17
C GLY A 501 4.25 -6.02 -20.36
N GLY A 502 5.24 -5.15 -20.11
CA GLY A 502 6.43 -5.49 -19.32
C GLY A 502 6.18 -5.71 -17.82
N PHE A 503 4.97 -5.43 -17.34
CA PHE A 503 4.54 -5.63 -15.95
C PHE A 503 3.47 -6.72 -15.81
N LEU A 504 3.10 -7.42 -16.90
CA LEU A 504 2.15 -8.54 -16.81
C LEU A 504 2.68 -9.71 -15.97
N GLY A 505 4.01 -9.81 -15.79
CA GLY A 505 4.65 -10.77 -14.88
C GLY A 505 4.58 -10.39 -13.39
N LEU A 506 3.85 -9.34 -13.00
CA LEU A 506 3.65 -8.95 -11.60
C LEU A 506 2.90 -10.01 -10.79
N ASP A 507 1.84 -10.55 -11.37
CA ASP A 507 0.98 -11.54 -10.75
C ASP A 507 0.55 -12.56 -11.82
N PRO A 508 0.77 -13.86 -11.59
CA PRO A 508 0.51 -14.91 -12.58
C PRO A 508 -0.98 -15.23 -12.75
N ASP A 509 -1.82 -14.85 -11.80
CA ASP A 509 -3.21 -15.30 -11.69
C ASP A 509 -4.23 -14.32 -12.27
N LEU A 510 -3.84 -13.08 -12.55
CA LEU A 510 -4.71 -12.09 -13.19
C LEU A 510 -5.27 -12.57 -14.54
N ARG A 511 -6.53 -12.24 -14.82
CA ARG A 511 -7.19 -12.52 -16.10
C ARG A 511 -7.09 -11.32 -17.02
N ILE A 512 -6.76 -11.55 -18.29
CA ILE A 512 -6.73 -10.51 -19.33
C ILE A 512 -8.13 -10.34 -19.91
N LEU A 513 -8.65 -9.11 -19.92
CA LEU A 513 -9.97 -8.78 -20.47
C LEU A 513 -9.89 -8.23 -21.90
N ALA A 514 -8.87 -7.42 -22.19
CA ALA A 514 -8.64 -6.83 -23.51
C ALA A 514 -7.17 -6.49 -23.70
N PHE A 515 -6.73 -6.45 -24.97
CA PHE A 515 -5.43 -5.94 -25.36
C PHE A 515 -5.55 -4.51 -25.89
N MET A 516 -4.65 -3.65 -25.45
CA MET A 516 -4.45 -2.33 -26.04
C MET A 516 -3.44 -2.45 -27.17
N ARG A 517 -3.92 -2.30 -28.42
CA ARG A 517 -3.11 -2.49 -29.63
C ARG A 517 -3.13 -1.27 -30.52
N ASP A 518 -2.04 -1.07 -31.24
CA ASP A 518 -2.04 -0.13 -32.37
C ASP A 518 -2.90 -0.74 -33.51
N PRO A 519 -3.86 0.00 -34.08
CA PRO A 519 -4.73 -0.49 -35.16
C PRO A 519 -3.97 -1.10 -36.35
N VAL A 520 -2.81 -0.53 -36.70
CA VAL A 520 -1.94 -0.99 -37.80
C VAL A 520 -1.45 -2.42 -37.54
N TYR A 521 -1.24 -2.76 -36.26
CA TYR A 521 -0.74 -4.06 -35.82
C TYR A 521 -1.80 -4.89 -35.08
N SER A 522 -3.08 -4.60 -35.30
CA SER A 522 -4.21 -5.25 -34.61
C SER A 522 -4.22 -6.78 -34.74
N GLN A 523 -3.73 -7.31 -35.87
CA GLN A 523 -3.63 -8.76 -36.14
C GLN A 523 -2.40 -9.42 -35.53
N GLN A 524 -1.45 -8.65 -34.99
CA GLN A 524 -0.22 -9.20 -34.40
C GLN A 524 -0.49 -9.70 -32.98
N GLU A 525 -0.12 -10.95 -32.72
CA GLU A 525 -0.28 -11.59 -31.40
C GLU A 525 0.53 -10.88 -30.29
N TYR A 526 1.67 -10.30 -30.65
CA TYR A 526 2.59 -9.62 -29.75
C TYR A 526 2.95 -8.23 -30.27
N ARG A 527 3.34 -7.32 -29.37
CA ARG A 527 3.75 -5.96 -29.73
C ARG A 527 4.95 -5.95 -30.67
N TYR A 528 5.86 -6.91 -30.50
CA TYR A 528 6.88 -7.26 -31.49
C TYR A 528 7.56 -8.58 -31.13
N LYS A 529 8.10 -9.27 -32.15
CA LYS A 529 8.94 -10.46 -32.01
C LYS A 529 10.42 -10.08 -32.16
N ALA A 530 11.27 -10.49 -31.21
CA ALA A 530 12.70 -10.27 -31.26
C ALA A 530 13.40 -11.40 -32.04
N VAL A 531 14.21 -11.03 -33.03
CA VAL A 531 14.85 -11.96 -33.96
C VAL A 531 16.35 -11.69 -34.08
N MET A 532 17.08 -12.74 -34.46
CA MET A 532 18.51 -12.67 -34.77
C MET A 532 18.68 -12.82 -36.27
N VAL A 533 19.17 -11.77 -36.94
CA VAL A 533 19.49 -11.80 -38.36
C VAL A 533 20.96 -12.11 -38.51
N VAL A 534 21.30 -13.13 -39.30
CA VAL A 534 22.68 -13.59 -39.48
C VAL A 534 23.08 -13.60 -40.95
N ARG A 535 24.36 -13.39 -41.21
CA ARG A 535 24.96 -13.56 -42.54
C ARG A 535 25.24 -15.05 -42.79
N ARG A 536 24.62 -15.63 -43.82
CA ARG A 536 24.74 -17.06 -44.14
C ARG A 536 26.16 -17.49 -44.49
N ALA A 537 26.98 -16.57 -44.99
CA ALA A 537 28.38 -16.83 -45.31
C ALA A 537 29.23 -17.14 -44.07
N THR A 538 28.91 -16.53 -42.93
CA THR A 538 29.76 -16.58 -41.73
C THR A 538 29.15 -17.33 -40.55
N VAL A 539 27.83 -17.53 -40.54
CA VAL A 539 27.08 -18.21 -39.47
C VAL A 539 26.21 -19.30 -40.08
N LYS A 540 26.38 -20.54 -39.62
CA LYS A 540 25.55 -21.70 -39.99
C LYS A 540 24.70 -22.21 -38.83
N ASN A 541 25.20 -22.04 -37.62
CA ASN A 541 24.55 -22.43 -36.38
C ASN A 541 24.85 -21.41 -35.27
N ILE A 542 24.20 -21.58 -34.13
CA ILE A 542 24.30 -20.69 -32.98
C ILE A 542 25.68 -20.66 -32.32
N SER A 543 26.40 -21.79 -32.32
CA SER A 543 27.75 -21.87 -31.73
C SER A 543 28.77 -21.08 -32.55
N ASP A 544 28.52 -20.88 -33.85
CA ASP A 544 29.38 -20.08 -34.72
C ASP A 544 29.41 -18.60 -34.32
N LEU A 545 28.49 -18.12 -33.48
CA LEU A 545 28.44 -16.72 -33.05
C LEU A 545 29.65 -16.30 -32.20
N ARG A 546 30.36 -17.25 -31.58
CA ARG A 546 31.59 -16.95 -30.84
C ARG A 546 32.69 -16.42 -31.76
N GLY A 547 33.29 -15.31 -31.38
CA GLY A 547 34.31 -14.62 -32.17
C GLY A 547 33.78 -13.88 -33.40
N LYS A 548 32.46 -13.75 -33.55
CA LYS A 548 31.83 -13.00 -34.65
C LYS A 548 31.62 -11.53 -34.29
N LYS A 549 31.21 -10.76 -35.28
CA LYS A 549 30.86 -9.35 -35.17
C LYS A 549 29.38 -9.14 -34.89
N SER A 550 29.01 -8.39 -33.84
CA SER A 550 27.61 -8.18 -33.48
C SER A 550 27.13 -6.73 -33.63
N CYS A 551 25.87 -6.57 -34.04
CA CYS A 551 25.19 -5.29 -34.19
C CYS A 551 23.96 -5.24 -33.28
N HIS A 552 23.94 -4.30 -32.33
CA HIS A 552 22.90 -4.19 -31.32
C HIS A 552 22.09 -2.91 -31.52
N THR A 553 20.78 -2.96 -31.21
CA THR A 553 19.94 -1.75 -31.26
C THR A 553 20.33 -0.71 -30.21
N GLY A 554 21.03 -1.14 -29.16
CA GLY A 554 21.54 -0.32 -28.08
C GLY A 554 21.51 -1.01 -26.72
N TYR A 555 22.41 -0.59 -25.83
CA TYR A 555 22.56 -1.17 -24.49
C TYR A 555 21.27 -1.07 -23.65
N GLY A 556 20.93 -2.13 -22.91
CA GLY A 556 19.74 -2.21 -22.05
C GLY A 556 18.39 -2.27 -22.79
N LYS A 557 18.36 -2.15 -24.13
CA LYS A 557 17.12 -2.28 -24.92
C LYS A 557 16.61 -3.73 -24.90
N THR A 558 15.30 -3.92 -24.87
CA THR A 558 14.67 -5.25 -24.79
C THR A 558 15.11 -6.17 -25.96
N THR A 559 14.95 -5.72 -27.21
CA THR A 559 15.21 -6.55 -28.40
C THR A 559 16.70 -6.68 -28.73
N GLY A 560 17.47 -5.60 -28.63
CA GLY A 560 18.87 -5.60 -29.06
C GLY A 560 19.87 -5.97 -27.98
N TRP A 561 19.42 -6.13 -26.74
CA TRP A 561 20.30 -6.39 -25.60
C TRP A 561 19.72 -7.44 -24.65
N ARG A 562 18.68 -7.11 -23.86
CA ARG A 562 18.16 -8.01 -22.80
C ARG A 562 17.80 -9.41 -23.31
N ILE A 563 16.98 -9.50 -24.37
CA ILE A 563 16.57 -10.80 -24.94
C ILE A 563 17.80 -11.56 -25.51
N PRO A 564 18.62 -10.98 -26.40
CA PRO A 564 19.80 -11.66 -26.93
C PRO A 564 20.77 -12.15 -25.85
N ILE A 565 21.10 -11.31 -24.86
CA ILE A 565 22.08 -11.66 -23.82
C ILE A 565 21.58 -12.83 -22.98
N ALA A 566 20.35 -12.76 -22.46
CA ALA A 566 19.74 -13.84 -21.69
C ALA A 566 19.70 -15.16 -22.48
N MET A 567 19.27 -15.08 -23.75
CA MET A 567 19.08 -16.26 -24.59
C MET A 567 20.40 -16.88 -25.07
N LEU A 568 21.41 -16.07 -25.39
CA LEU A 568 22.73 -16.56 -25.78
C LEU A 568 23.49 -17.15 -24.59
N LYS A 569 23.29 -16.61 -23.38
CA LYS A 569 23.76 -17.23 -22.14
C LYS A 569 23.11 -18.60 -21.94
N ARG A 570 21.79 -18.67 -22.05
CA ARG A 570 21.03 -19.93 -21.91
C ARG A 570 21.42 -20.98 -22.97
N ALA A 571 21.71 -20.55 -24.19
CA ALA A 571 22.22 -21.41 -25.25
C ALA A 571 23.71 -21.79 -25.08
N GLY A 572 24.37 -21.28 -24.04
CA GLY A 572 25.78 -21.54 -23.75
C GLY A 572 26.76 -20.81 -24.67
N VAL A 573 26.31 -19.89 -25.53
CA VAL A 573 27.20 -19.10 -26.42
C VAL A 573 28.00 -18.10 -25.59
N ILE A 574 27.31 -17.31 -24.75
CA ILE A 574 27.92 -16.41 -23.79
C ILE A 574 28.29 -17.22 -22.55
N GLN A 575 29.58 -17.19 -22.19
CA GLN A 575 30.06 -17.71 -20.92
C GLN A 575 30.26 -16.54 -19.96
N PRO A 576 29.52 -16.49 -18.84
CA PRO A 576 29.64 -15.39 -17.88
C PRO A 576 31.04 -15.28 -17.28
N ILE A 577 31.50 -14.04 -17.13
CA ILE A 577 32.73 -13.67 -16.42
C ILE A 577 32.30 -12.88 -15.19
N CYS A 578 32.47 -13.49 -14.01
CA CYS A 578 31.99 -12.96 -12.73
C CYS A 578 33.18 -12.75 -11.77
N GLU A 579 34.07 -11.80 -12.09
CA GLU A 579 35.24 -11.51 -11.27
C GLU A 579 34.87 -10.60 -10.09
N ALA A 580 35.20 -10.98 -8.86
CA ALA A 580 34.76 -10.27 -7.65
C ALA A 580 35.12 -8.76 -7.54
N HIS A 581 36.05 -8.27 -8.38
CA HIS A 581 36.46 -6.86 -8.41
C HIS A 581 35.76 -6.04 -9.51
N GLN A 582 34.89 -6.66 -10.31
CA GLN A 582 34.10 -6.02 -11.35
C GLN A 582 32.68 -5.75 -10.83
N SER A 583 32.01 -4.74 -11.38
CA SER A 583 30.60 -4.44 -11.07
C SER A 583 29.66 -5.27 -11.95
N ALA A 584 28.37 -5.34 -11.59
CA ALA A 584 27.38 -6.10 -12.35
C ALA A 584 27.26 -5.66 -13.82
N ILE A 585 27.41 -4.35 -14.08
CA ILE A 585 27.46 -3.80 -15.46
C ILE A 585 28.67 -4.36 -16.22
N GLU A 586 29.82 -4.44 -15.56
CA GLU A 586 31.06 -4.89 -16.17
C GLU A 586 31.06 -6.40 -16.41
N HIS A 587 30.47 -7.20 -15.53
CA HIS A 587 30.24 -8.62 -15.78
C HIS A 587 29.44 -8.84 -17.08
N GLU A 588 28.38 -8.06 -17.28
CA GLU A 588 27.53 -8.14 -18.47
C GLU A 588 28.30 -7.77 -19.75
N ILE A 589 28.94 -6.59 -19.77
CA ILE A 589 29.69 -6.10 -20.94
C ILE A 589 30.93 -6.95 -21.21
N GLY A 590 31.65 -7.35 -20.16
CA GLY A 590 32.84 -8.19 -20.24
C GLY A 590 32.54 -9.57 -20.83
N SER A 591 31.44 -10.20 -20.39
CA SER A 591 30.99 -11.49 -20.92
C SER A 591 30.65 -11.41 -22.42
N VAL A 592 30.02 -10.30 -22.85
CA VAL A 592 29.73 -10.03 -24.26
C VAL A 592 31.02 -9.77 -25.04
N ALA A 593 31.95 -9.01 -24.47
CA ALA A 593 33.21 -8.65 -25.10
C ALA A 593 34.16 -9.84 -25.32
N VAL A 594 34.08 -10.88 -24.48
CA VAL A 594 34.81 -12.14 -24.71
C VAL A 594 34.11 -13.02 -25.73
N THR A 595 32.78 -12.90 -25.85
CA THR A 595 32.00 -13.69 -26.81
C THR A 595 32.15 -13.17 -28.24
N PHE A 596 32.10 -11.85 -28.46
CA PHE A 596 32.18 -11.24 -29.78
C PHE A 596 33.51 -10.49 -29.98
N ASN A 597 34.10 -10.59 -31.17
CA ASN A 597 35.41 -9.98 -31.41
C ASN A 597 35.35 -8.46 -31.57
N ARG A 598 34.26 -7.94 -32.14
CA ARG A 598 33.94 -6.53 -32.35
C ARG A 598 32.42 -6.38 -32.33
N ALA A 599 31.94 -5.22 -31.90
CA ALA A 599 30.51 -4.93 -31.93
C ALA A 599 30.23 -3.45 -32.20
N CYS A 600 28.96 -3.16 -32.46
CA CYS A 600 28.37 -1.85 -32.20
C CYS A 600 27.27 -1.97 -31.14
N ILE A 601 27.52 -1.39 -29.96
CA ILE A 601 26.59 -1.35 -28.83
C ILE A 601 26.28 0.11 -28.47
N PRO A 602 25.39 0.77 -29.22
CA PRO A 602 25.12 2.20 -29.06
C PRO A 602 24.36 2.52 -27.77
N GLY A 603 24.49 3.77 -27.31
CA GLY A 603 23.79 4.29 -26.13
C GLY A 603 24.65 4.32 -24.86
N ALA A 604 24.05 4.71 -23.74
CA ALA A 604 24.72 4.78 -22.45
C ALA A 604 24.71 3.41 -21.75
N TRP A 605 25.89 2.86 -21.48
CA TRP A 605 26.15 1.63 -20.75
C TRP A 605 26.01 1.82 -19.24
N ALA A 606 26.37 3.01 -18.75
CA ALA A 606 26.16 3.43 -17.36
C ALA A 606 25.34 4.72 -17.30
N VAL A 607 24.64 4.96 -16.18
CA VAL A 607 23.89 6.22 -15.97
C VAL A 607 24.86 7.39 -15.76
N SER A 608 26.01 7.14 -15.12
CA SER A 608 27.08 8.12 -14.98
C SER A 608 27.90 8.23 -16.27
N THR A 609 28.08 9.45 -16.77
CA THR A 609 28.83 9.74 -18.01
C THR A 609 30.31 9.40 -17.91
N THR A 610 30.91 9.57 -16.73
CA THR A 610 32.32 9.26 -16.49
C THR A 610 32.57 7.76 -16.50
N LEU A 611 31.70 6.99 -15.83
CA LEU A 611 31.75 5.53 -15.83
C LEU A 611 31.49 4.96 -17.22
N ASP A 612 30.51 5.50 -17.95
CA ASP A 612 30.21 5.12 -19.33
C ASP A 612 31.43 5.28 -20.24
N ALA A 613 32.10 6.44 -20.19
CA ALA A 613 33.30 6.70 -20.97
C ALA A 613 34.45 5.77 -20.59
N SER A 614 34.63 5.48 -19.29
CA SER A 614 35.65 4.54 -18.78
C SER A 614 35.43 3.13 -19.34
N LEU A 615 34.21 2.61 -19.24
CA LEU A 615 33.85 1.27 -19.73
C LEU A 615 34.02 1.19 -21.26
N LYS A 616 33.56 2.19 -22.02
CA LYS A 616 33.75 2.23 -23.48
C LYS A 616 35.22 2.29 -23.89
N ASN A 617 36.05 2.99 -23.10
CA ASN A 617 37.49 3.02 -23.32
C ASN A 617 38.18 1.69 -22.96
N LYS A 618 37.69 0.96 -21.95
CA LYS A 618 38.18 -0.38 -21.60
C LYS A 618 37.79 -1.41 -22.66
N TYR A 619 36.54 -1.39 -23.13
CA TYR A 619 35.98 -2.33 -24.09
C TYR A 619 35.81 -1.72 -25.50
N LYS A 620 36.84 -1.03 -26.03
CA LYS A 620 36.77 -0.33 -27.33
C LYS A 620 36.27 -1.18 -28.50
N ALA A 621 36.57 -2.48 -28.50
CA ALA A 621 36.12 -3.41 -29.53
C ALA A 621 34.58 -3.44 -29.66
N MET A 622 33.86 -3.24 -28.55
CA MET A 622 32.39 -3.27 -28.46
C MET A 622 31.69 -2.03 -29.05
N CYS A 623 32.46 -0.98 -29.33
CA CYS A 623 32.01 0.22 -30.04
C CYS A 623 32.72 0.39 -31.39
N SER A 624 33.66 -0.49 -31.74
CA SER A 624 34.54 -0.33 -32.90
C SER A 624 33.84 -0.44 -34.25
N MET A 625 32.60 -0.89 -34.28
CA MET A 625 31.78 -0.99 -35.50
C MET A 625 30.71 0.09 -35.59
N CYS A 626 30.52 0.90 -34.55
CA CYS A 626 29.60 2.02 -34.59
C CYS A 626 30.09 3.09 -35.57
N ARG A 627 29.15 3.81 -36.19
CA ARG A 627 29.49 4.76 -37.25
C ARG A 627 30.01 6.06 -36.67
N SER A 628 29.36 6.55 -35.62
CA SER A 628 29.90 7.54 -34.72
C SER A 628 30.93 6.85 -33.84
N LYS A 629 32.16 7.38 -33.81
CA LYS A 629 33.20 6.84 -32.92
C LYS A 629 32.86 7.00 -31.44
N THR A 630 31.77 7.71 -31.11
CA THR A 630 31.27 7.96 -29.76
C THR A 630 30.29 6.88 -29.27
N CYS A 631 29.70 6.07 -30.16
CA CYS A 631 28.89 4.90 -29.78
C CYS A 631 27.75 5.28 -28.82
N ASP A 632 27.11 6.42 -29.08
CA ASP A 632 26.02 6.98 -28.28
C ASP A 632 24.65 6.64 -28.90
N SER A 633 23.57 7.16 -28.32
CA SER A 633 22.21 6.87 -28.79
C SER A 633 21.86 7.52 -30.12
N ASN A 634 22.66 8.48 -30.60
CA ASN A 634 22.45 9.21 -31.84
C ASN A 634 23.29 8.62 -33.00
N ASP A 635 24.00 7.52 -32.76
CA ASP A 635 24.72 6.79 -33.81
C ASP A 635 23.75 6.31 -34.90
N ASP A 636 24.17 6.38 -36.16
CA ASP A 636 23.39 5.90 -37.32
C ASP A 636 23.04 4.40 -37.24
N TYR A 637 23.81 3.62 -36.48
CA TYR A 637 23.57 2.21 -36.21
C TYR A 637 22.77 1.96 -34.93
N ALA A 638 22.33 3.01 -34.22
CA ALA A 638 21.39 2.89 -33.11
C ALA A 638 19.97 2.56 -33.59
N GLY A 639 19.22 1.84 -32.76
CA GLY A 639 17.84 1.45 -33.05
C GLY A 639 17.70 0.18 -33.91
N TYR A 640 16.45 -0.16 -34.23
CA TYR A 640 16.11 -1.43 -34.90
C TYR A 640 16.64 -1.51 -36.33
N GLU A 641 16.51 -0.42 -37.09
CA GLU A 641 16.99 -0.34 -38.47
C GLU A 641 18.50 -0.11 -38.51
N GLY A 642 19.03 0.73 -37.62
CA GLY A 642 20.47 0.99 -37.51
C GLY A 642 21.30 -0.28 -37.29
N ALA A 643 20.81 -1.21 -36.45
CA ALA A 643 21.45 -2.51 -36.26
C ALA A 643 21.51 -3.35 -37.55
N LEU A 644 20.49 -3.24 -38.42
CA LEU A 644 20.49 -3.91 -39.73
C LEU A 644 21.44 -3.23 -40.71
N ARG A 645 21.50 -1.89 -40.72
CA ARG A 645 22.50 -1.14 -41.49
C ARG A 645 23.93 -1.54 -41.09
N CYS A 646 24.19 -1.69 -39.80
CA CYS A 646 25.47 -2.22 -39.28
C CYS A 646 25.82 -3.62 -39.82
N LEU A 647 24.81 -4.49 -39.99
CA LEU A 647 24.99 -5.83 -40.55
C LEU A 647 25.24 -5.81 -42.07
N THR A 648 24.58 -4.93 -42.80
CA THR A 648 24.57 -4.93 -44.26
C THR A 648 25.63 -4.05 -44.93
N THR A 649 26.25 -3.13 -44.19
CA THR A 649 27.40 -2.36 -44.71
C THR A 649 28.58 -3.28 -45.06
N GLU A 650 29.41 -2.87 -46.01
CA GLU A 650 30.66 -3.55 -46.36
C GLU A 650 31.55 -3.74 -45.13
N ASN A 651 32.08 -4.95 -44.92
CA ASN A 651 32.81 -5.35 -43.69
C ASN A 651 32.02 -5.22 -42.37
N GLY A 652 30.68 -5.14 -42.46
CA GLY A 652 29.74 -5.03 -41.35
C GLY A 652 29.67 -6.26 -40.45
N GLY A 653 28.59 -6.34 -39.67
CA GLY A 653 28.34 -7.41 -38.71
C GLY A 653 28.19 -8.80 -39.34
N ASP A 654 28.24 -9.81 -38.49
CA ASP A 654 27.84 -11.19 -38.80
C ASP A 654 26.44 -11.49 -38.26
N VAL A 655 26.05 -10.82 -37.17
CA VAL A 655 24.74 -10.94 -36.53
C VAL A 655 24.20 -9.55 -36.16
N ALA A 656 22.90 -9.33 -36.38
CA ALA A 656 22.15 -8.20 -35.85
C ALA A 656 20.93 -8.64 -35.08
N PHE A 657 20.61 -7.87 -34.04
CA PHE A 657 19.43 -8.08 -33.21
C PHE A 657 18.40 -7.01 -33.53
N SER A 658 17.21 -7.42 -33.97
CA SER A 658 16.14 -6.47 -34.34
C SER A 658 14.75 -7.10 -34.21
N LYS A 659 13.72 -6.38 -34.64
CA LYS A 659 12.33 -6.83 -34.64
C LYS A 659 11.97 -7.46 -35.98
N LEU A 660 11.19 -8.54 -35.97
CA LEU A 660 10.79 -9.21 -37.21
C LEU A 660 10.14 -8.28 -38.24
N SER A 661 9.24 -7.39 -37.81
CA SER A 661 8.56 -6.44 -38.70
C SER A 661 9.54 -5.51 -39.43
N VAL A 662 10.46 -4.89 -38.68
CA VAL A 662 11.49 -4.00 -39.22
C VAL A 662 12.45 -4.75 -40.14
N VAL A 663 12.79 -6.01 -39.81
CA VAL A 663 13.65 -6.83 -40.66
C VAL A 663 12.98 -7.10 -42.02
N LYS A 664 11.71 -7.51 -42.01
CA LYS A 664 10.98 -7.77 -43.26
C LYS A 664 10.85 -6.52 -44.12
N GLU A 665 10.50 -5.39 -43.52
CA GLU A 665 10.41 -4.08 -44.19
C GLU A 665 11.77 -3.69 -44.81
N PHE A 666 12.84 -3.71 -44.01
CA PHE A 666 14.18 -3.33 -44.44
C PHE A 666 14.69 -4.15 -45.66
N PHE A 667 14.51 -5.47 -45.65
CA PHE A 667 14.95 -6.33 -46.76
C PHE A 667 13.98 -6.38 -47.95
N THR A 668 12.77 -5.82 -47.82
CA THR A 668 11.83 -5.66 -48.93
C THR A 668 12.07 -4.34 -49.66
N ASP A 669 12.31 -3.26 -48.93
CA ASP A 669 12.48 -1.91 -49.48
C ASP A 669 13.91 -1.65 -50.00
N SER A 670 14.91 -2.28 -49.39
CA SER A 670 16.31 -2.09 -49.76
C SER A 670 16.67 -2.81 -51.06
N ARG A 671 16.55 -2.11 -52.19
CA ARG A 671 16.92 -2.62 -53.53
C ARG A 671 18.43 -2.92 -53.69
N THR A 672 19.25 -2.50 -52.74
CA THR A 672 20.72 -2.62 -52.80
C THR A 672 21.27 -3.79 -51.99
N VAL A 673 20.46 -4.44 -51.14
CA VAL A 673 20.90 -5.54 -50.28
C VAL A 673 20.26 -6.85 -50.75
N ASP A 674 21.08 -7.83 -51.11
CA ASP A 674 20.58 -9.16 -51.47
C ASP A 674 20.12 -9.92 -50.21
N SER A 675 18.79 -10.03 -50.04
CA SER A 675 18.18 -10.76 -48.92
C SER A 675 18.56 -12.24 -48.85
N SER A 676 19.02 -12.84 -49.95
CA SER A 676 19.41 -14.25 -50.00
C SER A 676 20.71 -14.54 -49.23
N GLU A 677 21.54 -13.53 -49.00
CA GLU A 677 22.76 -13.63 -48.19
C GLU A 677 22.49 -13.75 -46.68
N TYR A 678 21.27 -13.44 -46.26
CA TYR A 678 20.88 -13.34 -44.86
C TYR A 678 19.78 -14.34 -44.50
N GLY A 679 19.63 -14.58 -43.20
CA GLY A 679 18.57 -15.44 -42.67
C GLY A 679 18.32 -15.16 -41.19
N LEU A 680 17.21 -15.68 -40.70
CA LEU A 680 16.87 -15.62 -39.27
C LEU A 680 17.40 -16.87 -38.57
N LEU A 681 18.24 -16.70 -37.56
CA LEU A 681 18.70 -17.80 -36.70
C LEU A 681 17.65 -18.07 -35.61
N CYS A 682 17.02 -19.23 -35.69
CA CYS A 682 15.95 -19.65 -34.80
C CYS A 682 16.48 -20.33 -33.53
N PRO A 683 15.68 -20.39 -32.44
CA PRO A 683 16.06 -21.09 -31.21
C PRO A 683 16.34 -22.60 -31.39
N ASP A 684 15.75 -23.23 -32.42
CA ASP A 684 16.01 -24.64 -32.78
C ASP A 684 17.28 -24.81 -33.65
N ASN A 685 18.13 -23.78 -33.72
CA ASN A 685 19.40 -23.75 -34.43
C ASN A 685 19.30 -23.78 -35.96
N LYS A 686 18.11 -23.62 -36.53
CA LYS A 686 17.93 -23.51 -38.00
C LYS A 686 18.04 -22.06 -38.46
N ILE A 687 18.45 -21.88 -39.73
CA ILE A 687 18.44 -20.59 -40.40
C ILE A 687 17.35 -20.57 -41.47
N VAL A 688 16.31 -19.78 -41.24
CA VAL A 688 15.17 -19.65 -42.17
C VAL A 688 15.27 -18.38 -43.01
N ASN A 689 14.59 -18.36 -44.16
CA ASN A 689 14.54 -17.19 -45.03
C ASN A 689 13.68 -16.09 -44.40
N ILE A 690 14.12 -14.83 -44.50
CA ILE A 690 13.48 -13.67 -43.86
C ILE A 690 12.01 -13.49 -44.30
N ASN A 691 11.75 -13.67 -45.60
CA ASN A 691 10.43 -13.48 -46.22
C ASN A 691 9.59 -14.76 -46.28
N SER A 692 10.03 -15.84 -45.62
CA SER A 692 9.30 -17.11 -45.59
C SER A 692 8.20 -17.13 -44.53
N GLN A 693 7.27 -18.09 -44.64
CA GLN A 693 6.22 -18.26 -43.63
C GLN A 693 6.80 -18.79 -42.31
N GLU A 694 7.87 -19.57 -42.36
CA GLU A 694 8.61 -20.09 -41.22
C GLU A 694 9.23 -18.97 -40.36
N ALA A 695 9.53 -17.82 -40.95
CA ALA A 695 10.05 -16.65 -40.25
C ALA A 695 9.13 -16.16 -39.12
N GLU A 696 7.81 -16.33 -39.25
CA GLU A 696 6.84 -15.91 -38.23
C GLU A 696 6.99 -16.66 -36.90
N ASN A 697 7.47 -17.90 -36.96
CA ASN A 697 7.70 -18.74 -35.78
C ASN A 697 9.17 -18.69 -35.31
N CYS A 698 10.05 -18.04 -36.08
CA CYS A 698 11.48 -17.94 -35.80
C CYS A 698 11.81 -16.68 -34.99
N TYR A 699 11.45 -16.70 -33.70
CA TYR A 699 11.79 -15.62 -32.76
C TYR A 699 12.26 -16.16 -31.42
N TRP A 700 13.06 -15.35 -30.73
CA TRP A 700 13.72 -15.74 -29.49
C TRP A 700 12.86 -15.46 -28.26
N ALA A 701 12.27 -14.28 -28.21
CA ALA A 701 11.21 -13.88 -27.29
C ALA A 701 10.35 -12.79 -27.95
N ALA A 702 9.19 -12.52 -27.38
CA ALA A 702 8.29 -11.48 -27.87
C ALA A 702 7.99 -10.47 -26.76
N ARG A 703 7.69 -9.22 -27.11
CA ARG A 703 7.17 -8.26 -26.13
C ARG A 703 5.64 -8.35 -26.12
N PRO A 704 5.01 -8.61 -24.98
CA PRO A 704 3.55 -8.61 -24.88
C PRO A 704 2.95 -7.23 -25.15
N TRP A 705 1.69 -7.23 -25.59
CA TRP A 705 0.88 -6.01 -25.64
C TRP A 705 0.56 -5.50 -24.24
N ASP A 706 0.27 -4.20 -24.16
CA ASP A 706 -0.33 -3.63 -22.95
C ASP A 706 -1.76 -4.17 -22.85
N ALA A 707 -2.26 -4.42 -21.65
CA ALA A 707 -3.50 -5.16 -21.47
C ALA A 707 -4.32 -4.61 -20.32
N TYR A 708 -5.65 -4.69 -20.44
CA TYR A 708 -6.53 -4.53 -19.31
C TYR A 708 -6.66 -5.87 -18.58
N VAL A 709 -6.50 -5.83 -17.26
CA VAL A 709 -6.56 -7.03 -16.43
C VAL A 709 -7.65 -6.90 -15.38
N THR A 710 -8.19 -8.05 -14.97
CA THR A 710 -9.14 -8.20 -13.86
C THR A 710 -8.66 -9.29 -12.92
N HIS A 711 -9.31 -9.40 -11.75
CA HIS A 711 -9.00 -10.41 -10.76
C HIS A 711 -9.05 -11.84 -11.33
N GLY A 712 -8.12 -12.70 -10.92
CA GLY A 712 -7.97 -14.06 -11.43
C GLY A 712 -9.21 -14.95 -11.29
N GLY A 713 -10.00 -14.70 -10.25
CA GLY A 713 -11.25 -15.40 -9.95
C GLY A 713 -12.51 -14.80 -10.61
N ALA A 714 -12.39 -13.78 -11.47
CA ALA A 714 -13.55 -13.21 -12.16
C ALA A 714 -14.25 -14.29 -13.02
N SER A 715 -15.59 -14.26 -13.11
CA SER A 715 -16.35 -15.16 -13.99
C SER A 715 -16.36 -14.66 -15.43
N ASP A 716 -16.68 -15.52 -16.40
CA ASP A 716 -16.75 -15.11 -17.81
C ASP A 716 -17.82 -14.04 -18.04
N ALA A 717 -18.94 -14.12 -17.33
CA ALA A 717 -19.98 -13.08 -17.33
C ALA A 717 -19.43 -11.73 -16.82
N LYS A 718 -18.61 -11.74 -15.76
CA LYS A 718 -17.97 -10.52 -15.24
C LYS A 718 -16.96 -9.95 -16.25
N VAL A 719 -16.15 -10.78 -16.88
CA VAL A 719 -15.19 -10.34 -17.91
C VAL A 719 -15.91 -9.70 -19.11
N GLN A 720 -16.96 -10.33 -19.62
CA GLN A 720 -17.77 -9.78 -20.71
C GLN A 720 -18.40 -8.43 -20.35
N LYS A 721 -18.92 -8.30 -19.12
CA LYS A 721 -19.47 -7.04 -18.62
C LYS A 721 -18.40 -5.94 -18.55
N LEU A 722 -17.23 -6.23 -17.97
CA LEU A 722 -16.14 -5.26 -17.86
C LEU A 722 -15.65 -4.81 -19.25
N PHE A 723 -15.53 -5.76 -20.18
CA PHE A 723 -15.19 -5.45 -21.56
C PHE A 723 -16.23 -4.53 -22.23
N TRP A 724 -17.52 -4.82 -22.04
CA TRP A 724 -18.59 -3.97 -22.57
C TRP A 724 -18.54 -2.55 -22.00
N ALA A 725 -18.45 -2.41 -20.67
CA ALA A 725 -18.35 -1.12 -20.01
C ALA A 725 -17.12 -0.32 -20.48
N LEU A 726 -15.98 -0.98 -20.65
CA LEU A 726 -14.76 -0.37 -21.20
C LEU A 726 -14.95 0.10 -22.64
N THR A 727 -15.64 -0.70 -23.47
CA THR A 727 -15.91 -0.36 -24.87
C THR A 727 -16.85 0.85 -25.00
N GLU A 728 -17.90 0.91 -24.18
CA GLU A 728 -18.80 2.08 -24.14
C GLU A 728 -18.07 3.32 -23.64
N ALA A 729 -17.22 3.19 -22.62
CA ALA A 729 -16.41 4.30 -22.11
C ALA A 729 -15.43 4.82 -23.16
N LYS A 730 -14.81 3.91 -23.94
CA LYS A 730 -13.99 4.28 -25.09
C LYS A 730 -14.78 5.09 -26.11
N LEU A 731 -15.93 4.57 -26.56
CA LEU A 731 -16.77 5.24 -27.56
C LEU A 731 -17.18 6.64 -27.10
N LYS A 732 -17.58 6.80 -25.82
CA LYS A 732 -17.89 8.12 -25.27
C LYS A 732 -16.69 9.05 -25.19
N GLY A 733 -15.50 8.53 -24.87
CA GLY A 733 -14.28 9.32 -24.90
C GLY A 733 -13.89 9.77 -26.31
N GLU A 734 -14.28 9.01 -27.35
CA GLU A 734 -14.06 9.36 -28.75
C GLU A 734 -15.06 10.39 -29.31
N GLU A 735 -16.21 10.61 -28.67
CA GLU A 735 -17.23 11.57 -29.13
C GLU A 735 -16.87 13.04 -28.81
N ASP A 736 -16.29 13.34 -27.64
CA ASP A 736 -15.92 14.71 -27.22
C ASP A 736 -14.40 14.84 -27.07
N PHE A 737 -13.73 15.13 -28.20
CA PHE A 737 -12.28 15.22 -28.25
C PHE A 737 -11.66 16.38 -27.40
N ARG A 738 -12.45 17.32 -26.86
CA ARG A 738 -11.92 18.50 -26.15
C ARG A 738 -11.89 18.35 -24.62
N ASN A 739 -12.61 17.37 -24.04
CA ASN A 739 -12.73 17.17 -22.58
C ASN A 739 -12.21 15.79 -22.08
N ARG A 740 -11.22 15.22 -22.77
CA ARG A 740 -10.81 13.80 -22.67
C ARG A 740 -9.78 13.44 -21.60
N ASN A 741 -9.52 14.28 -20.60
CA ASN A 741 -8.40 13.99 -19.68
C ASN A 741 -8.51 12.56 -19.09
N TRP A 742 -9.72 12.13 -18.73
CA TRP A 742 -10.00 10.78 -18.22
C TRP A 742 -9.78 9.63 -19.20
N TYR A 743 -9.89 9.86 -20.51
CA TYR A 743 -9.59 8.85 -21.54
C TYR A 743 -8.12 8.41 -21.46
N PHE A 744 -7.23 9.39 -21.26
CA PHE A 744 -5.79 9.17 -21.16
C PHE A 744 -5.35 8.85 -19.72
N THR A 745 -5.89 9.56 -18.72
CA THR A 745 -5.44 9.41 -17.33
C THR A 745 -6.03 8.17 -16.67
N THR A 746 -7.37 8.05 -16.68
CA THR A 746 -8.11 6.99 -15.99
C THR A 746 -8.11 5.69 -16.78
N LEU A 747 -8.54 5.72 -18.06
CA LEU A 747 -8.55 4.51 -18.88
C LEU A 747 -7.16 4.14 -19.39
N GLY A 748 -6.23 5.09 -19.51
CA GLY A 748 -4.86 4.79 -19.98
C GLY A 748 -4.78 4.47 -21.47
N ILE A 749 -5.77 4.90 -22.27
CA ILE A 749 -5.80 4.62 -23.71
C ILE A 749 -4.93 5.66 -24.43
N GLY A 750 -3.92 5.22 -25.18
CA GLY A 750 -3.08 6.12 -25.97
C GLY A 750 -3.75 6.61 -27.25
N ASP A 751 -3.24 7.71 -27.84
CA ASP A 751 -3.82 8.35 -29.05
C ASP A 751 -4.00 7.39 -30.25
N ASN A 752 -3.06 6.47 -30.44
CA ASN A 752 -3.06 5.49 -31.53
C ASN A 752 -3.31 4.07 -31.02
N SER A 753 -4.13 3.92 -29.97
CA SER A 753 -4.43 2.63 -29.36
C SER A 753 -5.92 2.31 -29.45
N ASP A 754 -6.22 1.07 -29.83
CA ASP A 754 -7.56 0.50 -29.82
C ASP A 754 -7.64 -0.65 -28.80
N ILE A 755 -8.86 -0.97 -28.38
CA ILE A 755 -9.13 -2.00 -27.38
C ILE A 755 -9.72 -3.21 -28.08
N LEU A 756 -8.97 -4.31 -28.09
CA LEU A 756 -9.40 -5.56 -28.72
C LEU A 756 -9.79 -6.60 -27.67
N PRO A 757 -10.95 -7.27 -27.81
CA PRO A 757 -11.40 -8.28 -26.87
C PRO A 757 -10.47 -9.49 -26.85
N VAL A 758 -10.41 -10.14 -25.69
CA VAL A 758 -9.90 -11.51 -25.59
C VAL A 758 -11.08 -12.47 -25.57
N MET A 759 -11.18 -13.31 -26.59
CA MET A 759 -12.29 -14.26 -26.77
C MET A 759 -12.17 -15.49 -25.86
N GLU A 760 -10.95 -15.79 -25.40
CA GLU A 760 -10.63 -16.96 -24.57
C GLU A 760 -10.28 -16.54 -23.14
N ASN A 761 -10.41 -17.46 -22.18
CA ASN A 761 -9.93 -17.21 -20.83
C ASN A 761 -8.40 -17.27 -20.79
N VAL A 762 -7.75 -16.10 -20.85
CA VAL A 762 -6.30 -15.98 -20.84
C VAL A 762 -5.83 -15.39 -19.52
N ARG A 763 -4.97 -16.12 -18.79
CA ARG A 763 -4.25 -15.58 -17.64
C ARG A 763 -2.99 -14.85 -18.05
N THR A 764 -2.55 -13.92 -17.21
CA THR A 764 -1.28 -13.20 -17.40
C THR A 764 -0.11 -14.17 -17.49
N GLN A 765 -0.03 -15.21 -16.65
CA GLN A 765 1.05 -16.21 -16.74
C GLN A 765 1.07 -16.92 -18.10
N ASP A 766 -0.07 -17.40 -18.58
CA ASP A 766 -0.14 -18.15 -19.84
C ASP A 766 0.29 -17.29 -21.03
N TYR A 767 -0.13 -16.02 -21.06
CA TYR A 767 0.28 -15.08 -22.08
C TYR A 767 1.76 -14.71 -21.94
N TYR A 768 2.22 -14.43 -20.71
CA TYR A 768 3.60 -14.00 -20.45
C TYR A 768 4.61 -15.11 -20.75
N SER A 769 4.36 -16.35 -20.35
CA SER A 769 5.23 -17.50 -20.65
C SER A 769 5.30 -17.83 -22.14
N LYS A 770 4.21 -17.65 -22.91
CA LYS A 770 4.25 -17.80 -24.38
C LYS A 770 5.22 -16.80 -25.03
N THR A 771 5.40 -15.62 -24.43
CA THR A 771 6.38 -14.63 -24.91
C THR A 771 7.83 -14.98 -24.60
N ARG A 772 8.07 -15.93 -23.67
CA ARG A 772 9.38 -16.29 -23.09
C ARG A 772 10.08 -15.17 -22.32
N MET A 773 9.36 -14.11 -21.93
CA MET A 773 9.92 -13.01 -21.15
C MET A 773 10.22 -13.39 -19.70
N ASP A 774 9.48 -14.35 -19.15
CA ASP A 774 9.78 -15.01 -17.87
C ASP A 774 11.17 -15.65 -17.86
N VAL A 775 11.55 -16.32 -18.96
CA VAL A 775 12.90 -16.86 -19.14
C VAL A 775 13.94 -15.74 -19.21
N VAL A 776 13.66 -14.65 -19.93
CA VAL A 776 14.59 -13.52 -20.05
C VAL A 776 14.82 -12.84 -18.70
N GLU A 777 13.79 -12.73 -17.87
CA GLU A 777 13.88 -12.14 -16.52
C GLU A 777 14.64 -13.01 -15.51
N ALA A 778 14.60 -14.34 -15.68
CA ALA A 778 15.27 -15.27 -14.77
C ALA A 778 16.78 -15.42 -15.07
N GLU A 779 17.25 -14.96 -16.22
CA GLU A 779 18.61 -15.19 -16.72
C GLU A 779 19.55 -14.01 -16.46
N ASP A 780 19.86 -13.72 -15.20
CA ASP A 780 20.93 -12.79 -14.82
C ASP A 780 22.30 -13.32 -15.29
N ILE A 781 23.21 -12.45 -15.76
CA ILE A 781 24.52 -12.90 -16.25
C ILE A 781 25.33 -13.57 -15.15
N CYS A 782 25.42 -12.93 -13.99
CA CYS A 782 26.12 -13.40 -12.81
C CYS A 782 25.18 -13.35 -11.58
N THR A 783 25.45 -14.20 -10.60
CA THR A 783 24.75 -14.15 -9.31
C THR A 783 25.37 -13.04 -8.46
N GLU A 784 24.71 -11.89 -8.41
CA GLU A 784 25.20 -10.72 -7.67
C GLU A 784 24.70 -10.67 -6.22
N GLU A 785 25.50 -10.07 -5.33
CA GLU A 785 25.06 -9.76 -3.97
C GLU A 785 24.01 -8.63 -3.99
N PRO A 786 22.81 -8.83 -3.40
CA PRO A 786 21.78 -7.81 -3.40
C PRO A 786 22.24 -6.55 -2.64
N VAL A 787 21.85 -5.37 -3.11
CA VAL A 787 22.06 -4.12 -2.37
C VAL A 787 21.03 -4.06 -1.25
N ARG A 788 21.51 -4.04 0.00
CA ARG A 788 20.68 -4.00 1.20
C ARG A 788 20.44 -2.58 1.67
N PHE A 789 19.24 -2.07 1.43
CA PHE A 789 18.79 -0.75 1.86
C PHE A 789 18.22 -0.83 3.28
N CYS A 790 18.84 -0.13 4.22
CA CYS A 790 18.36 -0.04 5.60
C CYS A 790 17.24 1.00 5.74
N VAL A 791 16.12 0.60 6.32
CA VAL A 791 14.88 1.39 6.43
C VAL A 791 14.42 1.52 7.88
N LEU A 792 13.82 2.67 8.20
CA LEU A 792 13.54 3.13 9.57
C LEU A 792 12.06 3.04 9.98
N SER A 793 11.15 2.75 9.04
CA SER A 793 9.74 2.48 9.34
C SER A 793 9.19 1.31 8.54
N ASP A 794 8.05 0.77 8.99
CA ASP A 794 7.34 -0.30 8.29
C ASP A 794 6.83 0.21 6.93
N GLU A 795 6.47 1.49 6.83
CA GLU A 795 6.07 2.12 5.57
C GLU A 795 7.25 2.26 4.61
N GLU A 796 8.45 2.61 5.08
CA GLU A 796 9.67 2.60 4.25
C GLU A 796 10.02 1.18 3.78
N GLU A 797 9.89 0.18 4.65
CA GLU A 797 10.10 -1.22 4.29
C GLU A 797 9.13 -1.68 3.21
N ASN A 798 7.85 -1.33 3.34
CA ASN A 798 6.85 -1.64 2.32
C ASN A 798 7.14 -0.94 0.99
N LYS A 799 7.49 0.35 1.00
CA LYS A 799 7.86 1.10 -0.20
C LYS A 799 9.13 0.53 -0.87
N CYS A 800 10.11 0.14 -0.07
CA CYS A 800 11.34 -0.50 -0.55
C CYS A 800 11.05 -1.87 -1.19
N ASN A 801 10.17 -2.69 -0.58
CA ASN A 801 9.78 -3.98 -1.12
C ASN A 801 8.98 -3.85 -2.43
N ASP A 802 8.11 -2.86 -2.54
CA ASP A 802 7.43 -2.54 -3.80
C ASP A 802 8.43 -2.10 -4.88
N LEU A 803 9.39 -1.23 -4.54
CA LEU A 803 10.48 -0.82 -5.43
C LEU A 803 11.29 -2.04 -5.92
N LYS A 804 11.65 -2.96 -5.01
CA LYS A 804 12.35 -4.22 -5.34
C LYS A 804 11.59 -5.01 -6.41
N ASN A 805 10.27 -5.15 -6.27
CA ASN A 805 9.46 -5.94 -7.20
C ASN A 805 9.43 -5.33 -8.61
N VAL A 806 9.29 -4.01 -8.72
CA VAL A 806 9.25 -3.33 -10.02
C VAL A 806 10.63 -3.25 -10.68
N LEU A 807 11.72 -3.14 -9.90
CA LEU A 807 13.09 -3.19 -10.41
C LEU A 807 13.40 -4.55 -11.06
N ARG A 808 12.97 -5.65 -10.43
CA ARG A 808 13.17 -7.02 -10.92
C ARG A 808 12.58 -7.23 -12.32
N LEU A 809 11.34 -6.80 -12.55
CA LEU A 809 10.66 -6.94 -13.86
C LEU A 809 11.37 -6.16 -14.99
N ASN A 810 12.06 -5.07 -14.63
CA ASN A 810 12.87 -4.32 -15.57
C ASN A 810 14.28 -4.89 -15.79
N GLY A 811 14.62 -6.02 -15.16
CA GLY A 811 15.93 -6.66 -15.28
C GLY A 811 17.04 -5.77 -14.73
N ILE A 812 16.78 -5.10 -13.60
CA ILE A 812 17.78 -4.24 -12.96
C ILE A 812 18.57 -5.07 -11.96
N THR A 813 19.86 -5.19 -12.22
CA THR A 813 20.82 -5.99 -11.47
C THR A 813 21.95 -5.08 -10.94
N PRO A 814 22.45 -5.28 -9.70
CA PRO A 814 22.02 -6.28 -8.71
C PRO A 814 20.63 -6.01 -8.12
N SER A 815 20.03 -7.04 -7.52
CA SER A 815 18.70 -6.93 -6.91
C SER A 815 18.72 -6.08 -5.63
N LEU A 816 17.57 -5.49 -5.28
CA LEU A 816 17.37 -4.73 -4.05
C LEU A 816 16.88 -5.65 -2.92
N GLN A 817 17.37 -5.43 -1.71
CA GLN A 817 16.85 -6.04 -0.48
C GLN A 817 16.61 -4.95 0.56
N CYS A 818 15.54 -5.07 1.33
CA CYS A 818 15.19 -4.12 2.38
C CYS A 818 15.54 -4.72 3.74
N VAL A 819 16.16 -3.94 4.61
CA VAL A 819 16.58 -4.35 5.96
C VAL A 819 16.01 -3.36 6.97
N ARG A 820 15.17 -3.82 7.90
CA ARG A 820 14.56 -2.98 8.93
C ARG A 820 15.56 -2.75 10.09
N GLY A 821 15.87 -1.48 10.39
CA GLY A 821 16.66 -1.10 11.57
C GLY A 821 15.82 -0.35 12.60
N SER A 822 16.04 -0.56 13.91
CA SER A 822 15.22 0.11 14.95
C SER A 822 15.31 1.63 14.91
N ASP A 823 16.47 2.14 14.53
CA ASP A 823 16.84 3.54 14.44
C ASP A 823 18.07 3.69 13.51
N ILE A 824 18.57 4.92 13.39
CA ILE A 824 19.70 5.24 12.52
C ILE A 824 20.99 4.56 13.00
N ASP A 825 21.21 4.48 14.32
CA ASP A 825 22.41 3.86 14.88
C ASP A 825 22.42 2.35 14.64
N ASP A 826 21.29 1.66 14.78
CA ASP A 826 21.16 0.25 14.41
C ASP A 826 21.44 0.04 12.91
N CYS A 827 20.89 0.89 12.04
CA CYS A 827 21.19 0.82 10.61
C CYS A 827 22.67 1.03 10.30
N LEU A 828 23.31 2.03 10.91
CA LEU A 828 24.73 2.31 10.68
C LEU A 828 25.65 1.23 11.27
N SER A 829 25.29 0.68 12.43
CA SER A 829 25.94 -0.48 13.01
C SER A 829 25.88 -1.67 12.05
N ARG A 830 24.69 -1.97 11.51
CA ARG A 830 24.47 -3.01 10.49
C ARG A 830 25.28 -2.75 9.22
N ILE A 831 25.38 -1.50 8.76
CA ILE A 831 26.22 -1.15 7.62
C ILE A 831 27.70 -1.43 7.92
N ASN A 832 28.17 -1.06 9.11
CA ASN A 832 29.57 -1.26 9.51
C ASN A 832 29.93 -2.76 9.65
N ILE A 833 29.01 -3.61 10.10
CA ILE A 833 29.20 -5.08 10.20
C ILE A 833 28.77 -5.84 8.94
N ASN A 834 28.53 -5.15 7.82
CA ASN A 834 28.14 -5.74 6.53
C ASN A 834 26.84 -6.56 6.60
N GLN A 835 25.85 -6.13 7.39
CA GLN A 835 24.47 -6.65 7.41
C GLN A 835 23.48 -5.76 6.64
N ALA A 836 23.84 -4.52 6.38
CA ALA A 836 23.17 -3.61 5.45
C ALA A 836 24.25 -2.91 4.60
N ASP A 837 23.84 -2.26 3.51
CA ASP A 837 24.77 -1.59 2.60
C ASP A 837 24.58 -0.08 2.63
N ILE A 838 23.33 0.39 2.50
CA ILE A 838 23.04 1.81 2.34
C ILE A 838 21.92 2.29 3.25
N ILE A 839 21.96 3.57 3.57
CA ILE A 839 20.87 4.31 4.23
C ILE A 839 20.81 5.73 3.64
N SER A 840 19.61 6.30 3.56
CA SER A 840 19.41 7.72 3.24
C SER A 840 19.41 8.54 4.54
N LEU A 841 20.25 9.56 4.61
CA LEU A 841 20.37 10.46 5.77
C LEU A 841 20.17 11.90 5.32
N ASN A 842 19.51 12.70 6.17
CA ASN A 842 19.59 14.15 6.01
C ASN A 842 20.97 14.69 6.41
N ASP A 843 21.22 15.95 6.09
CA ASP A 843 22.46 16.67 6.40
C ASP A 843 22.82 16.63 7.89
N ILE A 844 21.82 16.82 8.76
CA ILE A 844 21.95 16.78 10.23
C ILE A 844 22.44 15.41 10.72
N GLN A 845 21.73 14.37 10.32
CA GLN A 845 21.98 13.00 10.74
C GLN A 845 23.35 12.56 10.26
N ARG A 846 23.68 12.86 8.99
CA ARG A 846 24.99 12.51 8.42
C ARG A 846 26.15 13.19 9.14
N TYR A 847 26.02 14.48 9.48
CA TYR A 847 27.09 15.18 10.21
C TYR A 847 27.34 14.54 11.57
N LYS A 848 26.28 14.30 12.35
CA LYS A 848 26.36 13.68 13.69
C LYS A 848 27.07 12.33 13.66
N VAL A 849 26.71 11.48 12.69
CA VAL A 849 27.20 10.10 12.66
C VAL A 849 28.57 9.95 12.01
N ARG A 850 29.03 10.93 11.22
CA ARG A 850 30.37 10.90 10.59
C ARG A 850 31.51 10.82 11.62
N GLN A 851 31.31 11.37 12.81
CA GLN A 851 32.32 11.30 13.88
C GLN A 851 32.38 9.91 14.54
N SER A 852 31.28 9.14 14.48
CA SER A 852 31.14 7.85 15.16
C SER A 852 31.24 6.65 14.21
N TYR A 853 30.99 6.84 12.91
CA TYR A 853 31.00 5.80 11.90
C TYR A 853 31.82 6.21 10.68
N ASN A 854 32.61 5.27 10.15
CA ASN A 854 33.42 5.48 8.96
C ASN A 854 32.58 5.31 7.68
N ILE A 855 31.78 6.34 7.36
CA ILE A 855 30.83 6.34 6.24
C ILE A 855 31.31 7.17 5.05
N MET A 856 30.90 6.76 3.86
CA MET A 856 31.13 7.43 2.58
C MET A 856 29.80 7.85 1.94
N THR A 857 29.77 8.99 1.25
CA THR A 857 28.60 9.37 0.43
C THR A 857 28.67 8.75 -0.96
N LEU A 858 27.55 8.22 -1.44
CA LEU A 858 27.40 7.71 -2.81
C LEU A 858 26.62 8.67 -3.70
N LEU A 859 25.43 9.08 -3.22
CA LEU A 859 24.47 9.87 -3.98
C LEU A 859 23.91 11.00 -3.12
N SER A 860 23.44 12.04 -3.79
CA SER A 860 22.66 13.15 -3.21
C SER A 860 21.33 13.28 -3.92
N GLU A 861 20.29 13.62 -3.18
CA GLU A 861 19.00 14.05 -3.72
C GLU A 861 19.13 15.41 -4.43
N SER A 862 18.30 15.65 -5.44
CA SER A 862 18.21 16.90 -6.21
C SER A 862 16.75 17.33 -6.33
N TYR A 863 16.51 18.63 -6.18
CA TYR A 863 15.19 19.22 -6.01
C TYR A 863 14.97 20.32 -7.08
N GLY A 864 14.84 19.94 -8.36
CA GLY A 864 14.64 20.91 -9.45
C GLY A 864 14.83 20.34 -10.86
N GLN A 865 14.46 21.12 -11.89
CA GLN A 865 14.43 20.68 -13.31
C GLN A 865 15.80 20.65 -14.02
N ALA A 866 16.75 21.52 -13.64
CA ALA A 866 18.08 21.57 -14.27
C ALA A 866 19.07 20.57 -13.64
N GLY A 867 18.64 19.91 -12.58
CA GLY A 867 19.42 18.90 -11.94
C GLY A 867 20.47 19.39 -10.97
N ASP A 868 20.13 20.47 -10.32
CA ASP A 868 20.86 21.06 -9.22
C ASP A 868 20.55 20.36 -7.92
N THR A 869 21.60 19.89 -7.27
CA THR A 869 21.62 19.49 -5.86
C THR A 869 21.71 20.72 -4.93
N ARG A 870 21.40 21.92 -5.44
CA ARG A 870 21.89 23.19 -4.88
C ARG A 870 20.77 23.96 -4.19
N TYR A 871 20.75 23.93 -2.87
CA TYR A 871 20.12 24.98 -2.07
C TYR A 871 21.18 26.01 -1.68
N TYR A 872 20.82 27.29 -1.78
CA TYR A 872 21.63 28.36 -1.23
C TYR A 872 21.09 28.82 0.12
N LEU A 873 21.99 29.00 1.08
CA LEU A 873 21.70 29.73 2.30
C LEU A 873 21.85 31.22 2.02
N VAL A 874 20.82 31.99 2.31
CA VAL A 874 20.77 33.43 2.11
C VAL A 874 20.45 34.10 3.43
N GLY A 875 21.26 35.08 3.83
CA GLY A 875 20.95 35.92 4.99
C GLY A 875 20.09 37.11 4.55
N LEU A 876 18.92 37.28 5.14
CA LEU A 876 18.06 38.43 4.94
C LEU A 876 18.26 39.40 6.11
N VAL A 877 18.73 40.60 5.83
CA VAL A 877 19.06 41.61 6.84
C VAL A 877 18.09 42.79 6.79
N LYS A 878 17.77 43.37 7.96
CA LYS A 878 17.07 44.66 8.03
C LYS A 878 18.04 45.79 7.69
N LYS A 879 17.67 46.73 6.81
CA LYS A 879 18.49 47.93 6.53
C LYS A 879 18.82 48.72 7.80
N ALA A 880 17.87 48.79 8.74
CA ALA A 880 18.04 49.49 10.01
C ALA A 880 18.99 48.78 11.01
N SER A 881 19.36 47.51 10.76
CA SER A 881 20.29 46.76 11.63
C SER A 881 21.74 47.25 11.51
N GLY A 882 22.12 47.85 10.37
CA GLY A 882 23.50 48.25 10.08
C GLY A 882 24.42 47.09 9.68
N VAL A 883 23.88 45.90 9.39
CA VAL A 883 24.65 44.76 8.86
C VAL A 883 24.86 44.98 7.36
N ILE A 884 26.12 45.17 6.93
CA ILE A 884 26.47 45.44 5.52
C ILE A 884 27.43 44.39 4.94
N SER A 885 27.99 43.53 5.78
CA SER A 885 28.90 42.45 5.41
C SER A 885 28.75 41.26 6.35
N VAL A 886 29.26 40.10 5.94
CA VAL A 886 29.24 38.86 6.74
C VAL A 886 29.96 39.06 8.08
N ALA A 887 30.97 39.93 8.15
CA ALA A 887 31.68 40.27 9.38
C ALA A 887 30.79 40.98 10.43
N ASP A 888 29.78 41.72 9.98
CA ASP A 888 28.88 42.48 10.87
C ASP A 888 27.83 41.61 11.56
N LEU A 889 27.78 40.32 11.23
CA LEU A 889 26.90 39.33 11.87
C LEU A 889 27.33 39.02 13.32
N ALA A 890 28.58 39.28 13.69
CA ALA A 890 29.08 39.01 15.03
C ALA A 890 28.30 39.81 16.09
N GLY A 891 27.78 39.13 17.12
CA GLY A 891 27.02 39.75 18.20
C GLY A 891 25.63 40.27 17.82
N ARG A 892 25.15 39.99 16.59
CA ARG A 892 23.79 40.33 16.15
C ARG A 892 22.80 39.22 16.48
N THR A 893 21.51 39.53 16.38
CA THR A 893 20.42 38.62 16.76
C THR A 893 19.71 38.05 15.54
N THR A 894 19.26 36.80 15.63
CA THR A 894 18.54 36.14 14.54
C THR A 894 17.27 35.43 15.01
N CYS A 895 16.38 35.16 14.06
CA CYS A 895 15.16 34.40 14.28
C CYS A 895 15.05 33.22 13.31
N TYR A 896 14.29 32.18 13.68
CA TYR A 896 14.26 30.86 13.03
C TYR A 896 12.86 30.26 13.04
N ALA A 897 12.62 29.23 12.22
CA ALA A 897 11.28 28.78 11.83
C ALA A 897 10.48 28.01 12.91
N SER A 898 11.12 27.49 13.97
CA SER A 898 10.51 26.53 14.90
C SER A 898 10.05 27.09 16.26
N HIS A 899 10.19 28.39 16.53
CA HIS A 899 9.86 28.98 17.84
C HIS A 899 8.90 30.17 17.78
N ASN A 900 8.02 30.26 18.79
CA ASN A 900 7.26 31.46 19.09
C ASN A 900 8.23 32.63 19.42
N VAL A 901 7.86 33.81 18.93
CA VAL A 901 8.64 35.05 18.70
C VAL A 901 9.32 35.69 19.95
N SER A 902 9.44 35.00 21.08
CA SER A 902 9.77 35.64 22.37
C SER A 902 11.21 35.51 22.89
N ASP A 903 12.10 34.68 22.30
CA ASP A 903 13.51 34.61 22.71
C ASP A 903 14.47 34.74 21.50
N PRO A 904 15.08 35.91 21.27
CA PRO A 904 16.10 36.09 20.24
C PRO A 904 17.39 35.35 20.64
N LEU A 905 17.81 34.39 19.82
CA LEU A 905 19.11 33.72 19.96
C LEU A 905 20.21 34.56 19.33
N THR A 906 21.42 34.47 19.87
CA THR A 906 22.61 35.03 19.23
C THR A 906 22.83 34.32 17.90
N ILE A 907 23.35 35.06 16.92
CA ILE A 907 23.70 34.50 15.62
C ILE A 907 24.71 33.36 15.74
N ASP A 908 25.61 33.42 16.72
CA ASP A 908 26.61 32.39 16.98
C ASP A 908 25.96 31.04 17.33
N ASP A 909 24.90 31.02 18.14
CA ASP A 909 24.16 29.79 18.44
C ASP A 909 23.43 29.22 17.21
N SER A 910 22.92 30.09 16.34
CA SER A 910 22.25 29.67 15.10
C SER A 910 23.22 29.19 14.03
N LEU A 911 24.39 29.82 13.93
CA LEU A 911 25.49 29.34 13.10
C LEU A 911 26.05 28.03 13.65
N MET A 912 26.23 27.88 14.97
CA MET A 912 26.63 26.60 15.58
C MET A 912 25.61 25.50 15.31
N LYS A 913 24.30 25.79 15.43
CA LYS A 913 23.25 24.84 15.03
C LYS A 913 23.32 24.50 13.55
N CYS A 914 23.60 25.44 12.67
CA CYS A 914 23.83 25.21 11.23
C CYS A 914 25.08 24.36 10.98
N LEU A 915 26.17 24.59 11.71
CA LEU A 915 27.41 23.83 11.65
C LEU A 915 27.21 22.39 12.13
N ASP A 916 26.30 22.19 13.10
CA ASP A 916 25.87 20.87 13.58
C ASP A 916 24.72 20.26 12.76
N GLY A 917 24.32 20.92 11.67
CA GLY A 917 23.19 20.59 10.80
C GLY A 917 21.81 20.81 11.41
N THR A 918 21.71 21.09 12.71
CA THR A 918 20.47 21.29 13.48
C THR A 918 19.72 22.62 13.25
N SER A 919 19.90 23.33 12.14
CA SER A 919 19.33 24.68 11.92
C SER A 919 17.93 24.67 11.29
N ASP A 920 16.98 25.38 11.92
CA ASP A 920 15.60 25.60 11.43
C ASP A 920 15.50 26.86 10.56
N PHE A 921 16.17 26.87 9.41
CA PHE A 921 16.11 27.99 8.47
C PHE A 921 14.77 28.10 7.76
N PHE A 922 14.39 29.32 7.37
CA PHE A 922 13.17 29.58 6.61
C PHE A 922 13.26 29.00 5.20
N HIS A 923 12.12 28.60 4.65
CA HIS A 923 12.04 28.09 3.28
C HIS A 923 11.63 29.16 2.26
N SER A 924 11.17 30.32 2.75
CA SER A 924 10.70 31.45 1.97
C SER A 924 11.23 32.79 2.49
N TYR A 925 11.32 33.78 1.60
CA TYR A 925 11.59 35.14 2.05
C TYR A 925 10.40 35.71 2.83
N ALA A 926 9.17 35.34 2.47
CA ALA A 926 7.97 35.80 3.17
C ALA A 926 7.95 35.43 4.67
N GLU A 927 8.30 34.18 5.02
CA GLU A 927 8.38 33.74 6.42
C GLU A 927 9.49 34.49 7.17
N ALA A 928 10.67 34.64 6.55
CA ALA A 928 11.79 35.35 7.13
C ALA A 928 11.49 36.84 7.35
N ILE A 929 10.87 37.51 6.38
CA ILE A 929 10.43 38.91 6.50
C ILE A 929 9.38 39.04 7.61
N THR A 930 8.43 38.12 7.70
CA THR A 930 7.41 38.13 8.75
C THR A 930 8.05 38.02 10.14
N CYS A 931 9.03 37.14 10.27
CA CYS A 931 9.80 36.97 11.49
C CYS A 931 10.60 38.21 11.87
N LEU A 932 11.32 38.78 10.90
CA LEU A 932 12.07 40.02 11.10
C LEU A 932 11.14 41.18 11.47
N ALA A 933 10.01 41.35 10.79
CA ALA A 933 9.07 42.41 11.07
C ALA A 933 8.41 42.30 12.46
N GLY A 934 8.17 41.07 12.92
CA GLY A 934 7.55 40.77 14.20
C GLY A 934 8.50 40.77 15.41
N SER A 935 9.80 40.99 15.20
CA SER A 935 10.82 40.86 16.25
C SER A 935 11.89 41.96 16.18
N ASN A 936 12.70 42.10 17.23
CA ASN A 936 13.86 43.00 17.25
C ASN A 936 15.12 42.36 16.62
N THR A 937 15.00 41.28 15.87
CA THR A 937 16.17 40.59 15.31
C THR A 937 16.74 41.28 14.08
N ASP A 938 18.06 41.13 13.88
CA ASP A 938 18.81 41.83 12.83
C ASP A 938 18.81 41.08 11.49
N VAL A 939 18.87 39.74 11.54
CA VAL A 939 19.00 38.86 10.36
C VAL A 939 18.10 37.62 10.47
N ALA A 940 17.63 37.10 9.34
CA ALA A 940 16.97 35.81 9.24
C ALA A 940 17.58 35.01 8.09
N PHE A 941 17.72 33.70 8.24
CA PHE A 941 18.36 32.85 7.24
C PHE A 941 17.33 32.04 6.45
N VAL A 942 17.46 32.06 5.13
CA VAL A 942 16.54 31.42 4.17
C VAL A 942 17.28 30.41 3.32
N LYS A 943 16.67 29.23 3.10
CA LYS A 943 17.14 28.18 2.21
C LYS A 943 16.40 28.29 0.87
N VAL A 944 17.09 28.72 -0.19
CA VAL A 944 16.49 29.03 -1.50
C VAL A 944 16.96 28.05 -2.59
N SER A 945 16.06 27.62 -3.49
CA SER A 945 16.36 26.73 -4.64
C SER A 945 16.68 27.52 -5.92
N ILE A 946 17.45 26.95 -6.86
CA ILE A 946 17.93 27.59 -8.11
C ILE A 946 16.92 27.57 -9.26
N SER A 947 15.81 26.83 -9.17
CA SER A 947 14.81 26.78 -10.25
C SER A 947 14.09 28.12 -10.39
N GLY A 948 14.72 29.06 -11.09
CA GLY A 948 14.21 30.39 -11.37
C GLY A 948 12.97 30.32 -12.24
N GLU A 949 11.83 30.61 -11.63
CA GLU A 949 11.06 31.79 -12.00
C GLU A 949 10.73 32.50 -10.68
N PHE A 950 11.28 33.69 -10.46
CA PHE A 950 10.56 34.69 -9.69
C PHE A 950 9.34 35.08 -10.54
N THR A 951 8.34 34.21 -10.64
CA THR A 951 7.00 34.68 -10.99
C THR A 951 6.63 35.58 -9.82
N SER A 952 6.36 36.82 -10.13
CA SER A 952 6.04 37.89 -9.17
C SER A 952 4.80 37.63 -8.30
N ASN A 953 4.27 36.39 -8.26
CA ASN A 953 2.93 36.06 -7.81
C ASN A 953 2.82 34.88 -6.81
N ASP A 954 3.87 34.07 -6.56
CA ASP A 954 3.80 32.96 -5.58
C ASP A 954 4.70 33.18 -4.36
N GLU A 955 4.52 34.32 -3.71
CA GLU A 955 4.66 34.46 -2.25
C GLU A 955 3.98 35.79 -1.90
N ILE A 956 2.77 35.70 -1.33
CA ILE A 956 2.09 36.87 -0.77
C ILE A 956 2.97 37.36 0.38
N VAL A 957 3.91 38.28 0.12
CA VAL A 957 4.39 39.18 1.16
C VAL A 957 3.13 39.92 1.61
N PRO A 958 2.68 39.76 2.87
CA PRO A 958 1.48 40.44 3.34
C PRO A 958 1.56 41.93 2.98
N ALA A 959 0.49 42.52 2.44
CA ALA A 959 0.50 43.87 1.86
C ALA A 959 0.98 44.99 2.81
N TYR A 960 1.12 44.71 4.11
CA TYR A 960 1.67 45.59 5.13
C TYR A 960 3.20 45.52 5.29
N LEU A 961 3.89 44.57 4.66
CA LEU A 961 5.34 44.41 4.73
C LEU A 961 5.99 45.06 3.50
N ASN A 962 6.84 46.07 3.72
CA ASN A 962 7.59 46.74 2.67
C ASN A 962 8.92 46.01 2.39
N PRO A 963 9.06 45.29 1.25
CA PRO A 963 10.28 44.55 0.92
C PRO A 963 11.52 45.47 0.79
N GLN A 964 11.32 46.77 0.53
CA GLN A 964 12.41 47.75 0.40
C GLN A 964 13.19 47.98 1.70
N ASN A 965 12.69 47.52 2.84
CA ASN A 965 13.35 47.66 4.15
C ASN A 965 14.37 46.55 4.44
N TYR A 966 14.50 45.57 3.55
CA TYR A 966 15.35 44.40 3.73
C TYR A 966 16.34 44.25 2.57
N GLU A 967 17.48 43.64 2.86
CA GLU A 967 18.55 43.38 1.91
C GLU A 967 19.04 41.94 2.04
N ILE A 968 19.61 41.42 0.96
CA ILE A 968 20.24 40.10 0.91
C ILE A 968 21.72 40.24 1.25
N LEU A 969 22.20 39.46 2.21
CA LEU A 969 23.60 39.42 2.64
C LEU A 969 24.39 38.38 1.86
N CYS A 970 25.53 38.80 1.33
CA CYS A 970 26.40 38.01 0.47
C CYS A 970 27.87 38.19 0.86
N ALA A 971 28.74 37.34 0.33
CA ALA A 971 30.18 37.37 0.64
C ALA A 971 30.84 38.73 0.33
N SER A 972 30.35 39.48 -0.66
CA SER A 972 30.87 40.80 -1.05
C SER A 972 30.17 42.00 -0.41
N GLY A 973 29.12 41.77 0.40
CA GLY A 973 28.32 42.83 1.02
C GLY A 973 26.81 42.57 0.91
N VAL A 974 25.99 43.61 1.04
CA VAL A 974 24.52 43.53 0.91
C VAL A 974 24.01 43.98 -0.46
N LEU A 975 22.98 43.32 -0.98
CA LEU A 975 22.28 43.70 -2.21
C LEU A 975 20.76 43.88 -1.97
N PRO A 976 20.07 44.70 -2.77
CA PRO A 976 18.61 44.78 -2.73
C PRO A 976 17.96 43.44 -3.07
N LEU A 977 16.88 43.09 -2.38
CA LEU A 977 16.05 41.90 -2.66
C LEU A 977 15.63 41.77 -4.14
N SER A 978 15.51 42.89 -4.86
CA SER A 978 15.09 42.95 -6.25
C SER A 978 16.21 42.72 -7.28
N ALA A 979 17.47 42.61 -6.83
CA ALA A 979 18.63 42.62 -7.72
C ALA A 979 19.67 41.57 -7.30
N SER A 980 19.51 40.31 -7.71
CA SER A 980 20.65 39.39 -7.92
C SER A 980 20.23 38.02 -8.43
N ASN A 981 21.14 37.41 -9.20
CA ASN A 981 21.21 35.96 -9.34
C ASN A 981 21.63 35.37 -7.98
N ILE A 982 20.79 34.54 -7.37
CA ILE A 982 21.08 33.89 -6.08
C ILE A 982 22.38 33.07 -6.15
N GLU A 983 22.79 32.61 -7.33
CA GLU A 983 24.07 31.93 -7.52
C GLU A 983 25.29 32.82 -7.20
N ASP A 984 25.19 34.12 -7.45
CA ASP A 984 26.26 35.10 -7.25
C ASP A 984 26.21 35.75 -5.85
N CYS A 985 25.02 35.79 -5.24
CA CYS A 985 24.75 36.48 -3.98
C CYS A 985 24.09 35.53 -2.97
N ASN A 986 24.92 34.75 -2.28
CA ASN A 986 24.49 33.83 -1.22
C ASN A 986 25.56 33.75 -0.13
N LEU A 987 25.16 33.25 1.03
CA LEU A 987 26.07 32.90 2.11
C LEU A 987 26.62 31.50 1.94
N GLY A 988 26.07 30.68 1.03
CA GLY A 988 26.51 29.32 0.97
C GLY A 988 25.66 28.22 0.39
N ARG A 989 26.20 27.00 0.30
CA ARG A 989 25.47 25.82 -0.18
C ARG A 989 25.07 24.89 0.95
N VAL A 990 23.80 24.50 1.00
CA VAL A 990 23.30 23.49 1.95
C VAL A 990 23.26 22.12 1.24
N PRO A 991 23.91 21.07 1.78
CA PRO A 991 23.86 19.75 1.19
C PRO A 991 22.42 19.21 1.19
N ALA A 992 22.01 18.58 0.10
CA ALA A 992 20.79 17.78 0.08
C ALA A 992 20.99 16.48 0.88
N ASN A 993 19.89 15.78 1.16
CA ASN A 993 19.93 14.43 1.71
C ASN A 993 20.86 13.52 0.89
N MET A 994 21.53 12.60 1.59
CA MET A 994 22.59 11.78 1.02
C MET A 994 22.35 10.30 1.29
N VAL A 995 22.61 9.49 0.27
CA VAL A 995 22.76 8.05 0.44
C VAL A 995 24.19 7.77 0.82
N VAL A 996 24.38 7.10 1.96
CA VAL A 996 25.69 6.77 2.50
C VAL A 996 25.90 5.26 2.57
N THR A 997 27.16 4.84 2.52
CA THR A 997 27.62 3.45 2.72
C THR A 997 28.84 3.43 3.65
N ARG A 998 29.41 2.26 3.93
CA ARG A 998 30.69 2.12 4.64
C ARG A 998 31.89 2.50 3.76
N GLN A 999 32.88 3.18 4.34
CA GLN A 999 34.08 3.62 3.62
C GLN A 999 34.94 2.45 3.09
N SER A 1000 34.85 1.28 3.72
CA SER A 1000 35.63 0.09 3.35
C SER A 1000 35.09 -0.67 2.14
N ASP A 1001 33.97 -0.22 1.54
CA ASP A 1001 33.42 -0.85 0.35
C ASP A 1001 34.36 -0.77 -0.86
N THR A 1002 34.41 -1.87 -1.62
CA THR A 1002 35.17 -1.91 -2.87
C THR A 1002 34.56 -0.93 -3.89
N SER A 1003 35.37 -0.50 -4.86
CA SER A 1003 34.89 0.38 -5.93
C SER A 1003 33.77 -0.28 -6.76
N SER A 1004 33.88 -1.57 -7.08
CA SER A 1004 32.84 -2.32 -7.79
C SER A 1004 31.52 -2.35 -7.01
N ARG A 1005 31.59 -2.60 -5.70
CA ARG A 1005 30.40 -2.65 -4.86
C ARG A 1005 29.72 -1.28 -4.77
N ARG A 1006 30.49 -0.19 -4.67
CA ARG A 1006 29.94 1.18 -4.70
C ARG A 1006 29.28 1.50 -6.04
N GLU A 1007 29.88 1.07 -7.16
CA GLU A 1007 29.30 1.22 -8.49
C GLU A 1007 27.95 0.50 -8.62
N ASP A 1008 27.82 -0.71 -8.07
CA ASP A 1008 26.57 -1.46 -8.04
C ASP A 1008 25.46 -0.71 -7.31
N MET A 1009 25.76 -0.21 -6.10
CA MET A 1009 24.82 0.58 -5.30
C MET A 1009 24.38 1.86 -6.04
N ILE A 1010 25.34 2.59 -6.62
CA ILE A 1010 25.09 3.81 -7.39
C ILE A 1010 24.21 3.50 -8.61
N ASN A 1011 24.58 2.49 -9.40
CA ASN A 1011 23.88 2.14 -10.62
C ASN A 1011 22.43 1.69 -10.35
N LEU A 1012 22.21 0.87 -9.31
CA LEU A 1012 20.88 0.43 -8.92
C LEU A 1012 19.97 1.62 -8.62
N LEU A 1013 20.41 2.54 -7.77
CA LEU A 1013 19.61 3.70 -7.35
C LEU A 1013 19.42 4.73 -8.47
N LEU A 1014 20.44 4.95 -9.30
CA LEU A 1014 20.30 5.83 -10.46
C LEU A 1014 19.33 5.25 -11.51
N LYS A 1015 19.36 3.94 -11.75
CA LYS A 1015 18.36 3.27 -12.61
C LYS A 1015 16.96 3.36 -11.98
N ALA A 1016 16.83 3.13 -10.68
CA ALA A 1016 15.56 3.29 -9.96
C ALA A 1016 14.98 4.70 -10.15
N ALA A 1017 15.79 5.74 -9.91
CA ALA A 1017 15.40 7.13 -10.13
C ALA A 1017 15.05 7.42 -11.60
N LYS A 1018 15.79 6.87 -12.57
CA LYS A 1018 15.52 7.05 -14.00
C LYS A 1018 14.18 6.45 -14.44
N TYR A 1019 13.84 5.25 -13.94
CA TYR A 1019 12.62 4.54 -14.33
C TYR A 1019 11.38 4.95 -13.53
N TYR A 1020 11.56 5.36 -12.27
CA TYR A 1020 10.46 5.55 -11.32
C TYR A 1020 10.43 6.93 -10.65
N GLY A 1021 11.38 7.81 -10.98
CA GLY A 1021 11.43 9.16 -10.42
C GLY A 1021 10.45 10.16 -11.04
N LYS A 1022 9.74 9.81 -12.11
CA LYS A 1022 8.75 10.69 -12.75
C LYS A 1022 7.36 10.50 -12.16
N SER A 1023 6.53 11.54 -12.16
CA SER A 1023 5.16 11.50 -11.65
C SER A 1023 4.25 10.55 -12.44
N ASP A 1024 4.46 10.35 -13.73
CA ASP A 1024 3.66 9.45 -14.58
C ASP A 1024 4.13 7.98 -14.54
N SER A 1025 5.18 7.67 -13.76
CA SER A 1025 5.77 6.33 -13.67
C SER A 1025 4.78 5.31 -13.11
N PHE A 1026 4.92 4.05 -13.54
CA PHE A 1026 4.09 2.95 -13.05
C PHE A 1026 4.18 2.75 -11.52
N PHE A 1027 5.37 2.96 -10.96
CA PHE A 1027 5.64 3.11 -9.53
C PHE A 1027 6.31 4.46 -9.30
N ARG A 1028 5.90 5.20 -8.26
CA ARG A 1028 6.41 6.56 -7.97
C ARG A 1028 7.43 6.53 -6.82
N LEU A 1029 8.71 6.72 -7.14
CA LEU A 1029 9.80 6.67 -6.15
C LEU A 1029 9.83 7.90 -5.22
N PHE A 1030 9.74 9.11 -5.80
CA PHE A 1030 9.82 10.39 -5.07
C PHE A 1030 8.43 10.95 -4.78
N TYR A 1031 7.57 10.15 -4.17
CA TYR A 1031 6.22 10.55 -3.80
C TYR A 1031 5.86 9.96 -2.45
N ASP A 1032 4.85 10.54 -1.81
CA ASP A 1032 4.34 9.99 -0.57
C ASP A 1032 3.84 8.54 -0.76
N TYR A 1033 3.80 7.79 0.33
CA TYR A 1033 3.35 6.41 0.31
C TYR A 1033 2.24 6.24 1.34
N PHE A 1034 0.98 6.24 0.85
CA PHE A 1034 -0.23 6.25 1.68
C PHE A 1034 -0.30 7.47 2.62
N SER A 1035 -0.07 8.67 2.05
CA SER A 1035 -0.06 9.95 2.79
C SER A 1035 1.04 10.05 3.85
N LYS A 1036 2.05 9.18 3.79
CA LYS A 1036 3.30 9.29 4.55
C LYS A 1036 4.35 9.89 3.63
N PRO A 1037 4.72 11.17 3.84
CA PRO A 1037 5.69 11.82 2.98
C PRO A 1037 7.11 11.38 3.31
N ASN A 1038 8.02 11.59 2.36
CA ASN A 1038 9.48 11.50 2.57
C ASN A 1038 10.00 10.11 2.99
N LEU A 1039 9.48 9.06 2.37
CA LEU A 1039 9.89 7.67 2.63
C LEU A 1039 10.95 7.22 1.63
N LEU A 1040 12.08 6.70 2.13
CA LEU A 1040 13.35 6.43 1.42
C LEU A 1040 14.07 7.69 0.92
N PHE A 1041 13.33 8.58 0.28
CA PHE A 1041 13.75 9.84 -0.31
C PHE A 1041 12.68 10.90 -0.04
N LYS A 1042 13.03 12.17 -0.13
CA LYS A 1042 12.08 13.29 -0.07
C LYS A 1042 11.14 13.27 -1.28
N ASP A 1043 9.89 13.69 -1.08
CA ASP A 1043 8.90 13.73 -2.17
C ASP A 1043 9.20 14.87 -3.17
N ALA A 1044 9.94 15.89 -2.73
CA ALA A 1044 10.40 16.97 -3.60
C ALA A 1044 11.50 16.53 -4.58
N THR A 1045 12.05 15.32 -4.42
CA THR A 1045 13.20 14.86 -5.20
C THR A 1045 12.82 14.64 -6.65
N THR A 1046 13.58 15.23 -7.56
CA THR A 1046 13.39 15.08 -9.01
C THR A 1046 14.37 14.06 -9.60
N LYS A 1047 15.56 13.93 -9.01
CA LYS A 1047 16.55 12.91 -9.36
C LYS A 1047 17.59 12.67 -8.26
N LEU A 1048 18.37 11.62 -8.45
CA LEU A 1048 19.59 11.36 -7.67
C LEU A 1048 20.83 11.72 -8.49
N ALA A 1049 21.84 12.28 -7.84
CA ALA A 1049 23.11 12.66 -8.46
C ALA A 1049 24.31 12.01 -7.71
N PRO A 1050 25.31 11.47 -8.44
CA PRO A 1050 26.56 11.04 -7.82
C PRO A 1050 27.28 12.20 -7.14
N VAL A 1051 27.82 11.94 -5.94
CA VAL A 1051 28.64 12.90 -5.21
C VAL A 1051 30.07 12.38 -5.17
N THR A 1052 31.05 13.23 -5.48
CA THR A 1052 32.46 12.95 -5.19
C THR A 1052 32.83 13.59 -3.85
N ASP A 1053 33.79 13.01 -3.13
CA ASP A 1053 34.28 13.61 -1.89
C ASP A 1053 34.84 15.02 -2.13
N ASP A 1054 35.45 15.28 -3.29
CA ASP A 1054 35.92 16.62 -3.69
C ASP A 1054 34.76 17.60 -3.90
N HIS A 1055 33.65 17.16 -4.51
CA HIS A 1055 32.45 17.99 -4.61
C HIS A 1055 31.91 18.31 -3.21
N TYR A 1056 31.88 17.34 -2.30
CA TYR A 1056 31.44 17.54 -0.91
C TYR A 1056 32.36 18.46 -0.10
N GLN A 1057 33.67 18.31 -0.22
CA GLN A 1057 34.64 19.21 0.41
C GLN A 1057 34.55 20.61 -0.21
N SER A 1058 34.25 20.74 -1.50
CA SER A 1058 33.93 22.02 -2.13
C SER A 1058 32.59 22.60 -1.64
N PHE A 1059 31.62 21.77 -1.24
CA PHE A 1059 30.36 22.24 -0.63
C PHE A 1059 30.60 22.91 0.74
N LEU A 1060 31.59 22.43 1.50
CA LEU A 1060 31.91 22.96 2.84
C LEU A 1060 33.07 23.98 2.84
N GLY A 1061 34.08 23.81 1.99
CA GLY A 1061 35.43 24.33 2.22
C GLY A 1061 35.66 25.84 2.18
N THR A 1062 34.85 26.63 1.46
CA THR A 1062 35.02 28.09 1.40
C THR A 1062 34.19 28.84 2.45
N MET A 1063 32.98 28.39 2.71
CA MET A 1063 32.13 28.97 3.75
C MET A 1063 32.49 28.49 5.15
N TRP A 1064 32.88 27.23 5.33
CA TRP A 1064 33.36 26.70 6.60
C TRP A 1064 34.50 27.57 7.13
N GLN A 1065 35.39 28.00 6.25
CA GLN A 1065 36.46 28.95 6.60
C GLN A 1065 35.93 30.34 6.99
N GLN A 1066 34.83 30.82 6.39
CA GLN A 1066 34.23 32.12 6.73
C GLN A 1066 33.41 32.08 8.02
N ALA A 1067 32.62 31.02 8.24
CA ALA A 1067 31.86 30.78 9.47
C ALA A 1067 32.76 30.47 10.67
N CYS A 1068 33.79 29.63 10.50
CA CYS A 1068 34.84 29.45 11.51
C CYS A 1068 35.63 30.74 11.73
N GLY A 1069 35.85 31.55 10.70
CA GLY A 1069 36.49 32.86 10.82
C GLY A 1069 35.69 33.85 11.68
N LEU A 1070 34.35 33.85 11.56
CA LEU A 1070 33.45 34.63 12.42
C LEU A 1070 33.51 34.16 13.88
N TYR A 1071 33.42 32.84 14.09
CA TYR A 1071 33.51 32.22 15.41
C TYR A 1071 34.86 32.46 16.10
N ASP A 1072 35.97 32.30 15.37
CA ASP A 1072 37.34 32.57 15.86
C ASP A 1072 37.56 34.06 16.17
N HIS A 1073 36.90 34.97 15.44
CA HIS A 1073 36.95 36.40 15.73
C HIS A 1073 36.21 36.73 17.03
N HIS A 1074 35.09 36.07 17.30
CA HIS A 1074 34.32 36.23 18.54
C HIS A 1074 35.06 35.70 19.77
N LEU A 1075 35.65 34.49 19.70
CA LEU A 1075 36.48 33.95 20.78
C LEU A 1075 37.71 34.80 21.10
N LYS A 1076 38.25 35.53 20.11
CA LYS A 1076 39.36 36.47 20.32
C LYS A 1076 38.92 37.79 20.95
N MET A 1077 37.68 38.23 20.70
CA MET A 1077 37.09 39.40 21.34
C MET A 1077 36.72 39.12 22.81
N ASP A 1078 36.17 37.94 23.12
CA ASP A 1078 35.80 37.56 24.49
C ASP A 1078 37.01 37.30 25.40
N ASN A 1079 38.15 36.87 24.84
CA ASN A 1079 39.42 36.74 25.58
C ASN A 1079 40.21 38.06 25.71
N SER A 1080 39.66 39.18 25.23
CA SER A 1080 40.30 40.51 25.29
C SER A 1080 39.67 41.47 26.31
N TYR A 1081 38.75 40.97 27.14
CA TYR A 1081 38.11 41.69 28.25
C TYR A 1081 38.55 41.20 29.63
#